data_AF-A0A0Q0G5B7-F1
#
_entry.id   AF-A0A0Q0G5B7-F1
#
_cell.length_a   1.000
_cell.length_b   1.000
_cell.length_c   1.000
_cell.angle_alpha   90.00
_cell.angle_beta   90.00
_cell.angle_gamma   90.00
#
_symmetry.space_group_name_H-M   'P 1'
#
loop_
_entity.id
_entity.type
_entity.pdbx_description
1 polymer ?
#
loop_
_entity_poly.entity_id
_entity_poly.type
_entity_poly.pdbx_seq_one_letter_code
_entity_poly.pdbx_strand_id
1 'polypeptide(L)'
;MITTPPTPPTPPTPPHAADSPSSPEPSQLQRLQDQFANDPVLDVIQQNLPEAFSAASVSDQEGYRLALRASRYAKAELRRLLEPLKGLSDFARPLLHQALDASFGPGLEPETDTLFHPILRPSGATGPATQLTLLEAALHNFERKEAISGGFLRSASIDKGVDERHPKNISPEKFADLCRHLNIGRKYQDHLEEILEPVSQPGDSPTAARLNARSRFIANDLADMELYARAAFLRKHISGPAQAAVLDVVERQPKPMFNGLPVVFEYITLLGVEIPRVVLIKPQATWTFTQVPLVLYVPHDPVAPFKEFATLAEVEDELRSRLMSPSYQVFFARLLGERVRAAFFSQLNRHLFPLAPMDGSWFTKGLWHHAPYQRADLRLQTYPIDTELLQRMYRQQIKLIKDNARFLAVPTEDEDAKSRQERLSAWLGIGMNIANVASFMIPVLGQLMLAYASVELVGEVYHGLEDLSHGDFEEGFEHLVSAGANIAFMAALAKSAHGAMPAEPAPVTANNFVGTVVPIRLANGQTRLWKPDLEPFQSSIERPADASPGLDGVFELDGKKYLSLDERHYEVVHNKDLNKWQIKHPWPDATFSPVLEHNGVGGFRHIAELPRQWAKEKLFKRLGHSVTGLSDTAAEQILNVVDVDHALLRQVHVESAVPPGQLRDTVKRFRLDMALESAPFEESGGTRTEQFQLQYDVSERLDEPLMQLMRRLFPGLPSAVVEDLVVNLTPVEKQQLLDTGRIPMHVSEAAVWQLRQTRLNRAFEGFYLKSVVNTDTETLSLHLLEKLPGWSADVRLEVRQGARRGTLLDSIGNPDAAELKVLVKSNGRYQAFDAEGNALNGVSQTGNNLCASILHALPDGPRRALGFPHVGQGPELNTALAKLAMADREQASRVLGMRTSRLTFNLPARMKQGQLGYPLSGRGKLPGFISDDHLLDRIGLLELDNMPAQNVLTGLRLEGMTNADINARLDVLQDERQALRISLDQWAMASSEQLDPGVAGMASRARIGEAILQHWQATSLPDAPAGVALRLESVRLIDFPAQLPEFFYSRVERLQLSNVLAQAGEGGIWLVPPSGPQMLESFLGRFSQITTLEISGPPSSGFFLRSFMTFRALSRLNALACAR
;
A
#
# COMPACT_ATOMS: atom_id res chain seq x y z
N MET A 1 46.82 -44.01 -67.63
CA MET A 1 48.29 -44.06 -67.46
C MET A 1 48.80 -42.63 -67.49
N ILE A 2 49.72 -42.30 -66.58
CA ILE A 2 50.73 -41.23 -66.65
C ILE A 2 50.44 -39.92 -65.89
N THR A 3 51.48 -39.54 -65.16
CA THR A 3 51.72 -38.49 -64.16
C THR A 3 52.49 -37.28 -64.73
N THR A 4 52.43 -36.13 -64.00
CA THR A 4 53.47 -35.05 -63.82
C THR A 4 53.84 -34.12 -65.01
N PRO A 5 54.49 -32.92 -64.86
CA PRO A 5 55.18 -32.26 -63.70
C PRO A 5 54.85 -30.73 -63.47
N PRO A 6 55.56 -29.95 -62.58
CA PRO A 6 55.07 -28.72 -61.92
C PRO A 6 55.80 -27.37 -62.24
N THR A 7 55.23 -26.21 -61.84
CA THR A 7 55.82 -24.82 -61.70
C THR A 7 54.74 -23.80 -61.24
N PRO A 8 55.00 -22.52 -60.86
CA PRO A 8 55.99 -21.85 -59.97
C PRO A 8 55.27 -21.05 -58.80
N PRO A 9 55.95 -20.26 -57.92
CA PRO A 9 55.30 -19.61 -56.76
C PRO A 9 54.81 -18.16 -57.05
N THR A 10 53.70 -17.77 -56.40
CA THR A 10 53.03 -16.45 -56.48
C THR A 10 52.94 -15.77 -55.09
N PRO A 11 52.81 -14.42 -55.02
CA PRO A 11 53.17 -13.57 -53.87
C PRO A 11 52.13 -13.57 -52.72
N PRO A 12 52.46 -13.00 -51.53
CA PRO A 12 51.62 -13.08 -50.34
C PRO A 12 50.38 -12.18 -50.39
N THR A 13 49.31 -12.69 -49.78
CA THR A 13 47.95 -12.16 -49.63
C THR A 13 47.88 -10.90 -48.74
N PRO A 14 47.08 -9.86 -49.08
CA PRO A 14 46.69 -8.80 -48.14
C PRO A 14 45.50 -9.24 -47.25
N PRO A 15 45.26 -8.60 -46.10
CA PRO A 15 44.34 -9.08 -45.07
C PRO A 15 42.87 -8.81 -45.41
N HIS A 16 42.02 -9.62 -44.78
CA HIS A 16 40.56 -9.60 -44.80
C HIS A 16 39.93 -8.20 -44.73
N ALA A 17 39.08 -7.88 -45.70
CA ALA A 17 38.05 -6.86 -45.55
C ALA A 17 36.82 -7.51 -44.87
N ALA A 18 36.59 -7.12 -43.62
CA ALA A 18 35.28 -7.20 -42.99
C ALA A 18 34.39 -6.08 -43.55
N ASP A 19 33.13 -6.41 -43.85
CA ASP A 19 31.98 -5.53 -43.57
C ASP A 19 30.70 -6.31 -43.87
N SER A 20 30.01 -6.71 -42.79
CA SER A 20 28.58 -7.03 -42.81
C SER A 20 27.82 -5.77 -42.39
N PRO A 21 26.65 -5.46 -42.98
CA PRO A 21 25.90 -4.27 -42.60
C PRO A 21 25.33 -4.46 -41.19
N SER A 22 25.75 -3.61 -40.26
CA SER A 22 25.14 -3.47 -38.94
C SER A 22 23.67 -3.06 -39.09
N SER A 23 22.79 -3.72 -38.33
CA SER A 23 21.39 -3.31 -38.17
C SER A 23 21.35 -1.83 -37.75
N PRO A 24 20.45 -1.00 -38.32
CA PRO A 24 20.37 0.40 -37.91
C PRO A 24 19.97 0.48 -36.44
N GLU A 25 20.74 1.19 -35.62
CA GLU A 25 20.38 1.44 -34.23
C GLU A 25 19.00 2.09 -34.13
N PRO A 26 18.18 1.72 -33.12
CA PRO A 26 16.86 2.29 -32.93
C PRO A 26 16.98 3.81 -32.79
N SER A 27 16.11 4.52 -33.53
CA SER A 27 16.01 5.97 -33.44
C SER A 27 15.79 6.37 -31.97
N GLN A 28 16.32 7.51 -31.56
CA GLN A 28 16.14 7.98 -30.18
C GLN A 28 14.65 8.08 -29.79
N LEU A 29 13.78 8.43 -30.74
CA LEU A 29 12.33 8.41 -30.55
C LEU A 29 11.81 7.03 -30.14
N GLN A 30 12.28 5.96 -30.81
CA GLN A 30 11.91 4.58 -30.43
C GLN A 30 12.44 4.23 -29.03
N ARG A 31 13.69 4.58 -28.72
CA ARG A 31 14.26 4.35 -27.38
C ARG A 31 13.48 5.05 -26.27
N LEU A 32 13.04 6.29 -26.50
CA LEU A 32 12.20 7.03 -25.54
C LEU A 32 10.80 6.42 -25.42
N GLN A 33 10.17 6.02 -26.52
CA GLN A 33 8.88 5.34 -26.49
C GLN A 33 8.96 4.02 -25.71
N ASP A 34 10.00 3.22 -25.93
CA ASP A 34 10.24 1.97 -25.21
C ASP A 34 10.53 2.21 -23.73
N GLN A 35 11.28 3.27 -23.40
CA GLN A 35 11.58 3.63 -22.00
C GLN A 35 10.30 4.01 -21.24
N PHE A 36 9.45 4.87 -21.81
CA PHE A 36 8.20 5.28 -21.17
C PHE A 36 7.17 4.14 -21.08
N ALA A 37 7.12 3.24 -22.07
CA ALA A 37 6.19 2.11 -22.07
C ALA A 37 6.53 1.02 -21.04
N ASN A 38 7.81 0.86 -20.69
CA ASN A 38 8.27 -0.20 -19.80
C ASN A 38 8.46 0.26 -18.34
N ASP A 39 8.43 1.57 -18.07
CA ASP A 39 8.56 2.13 -16.73
C ASP A 39 7.20 2.66 -16.24
N PRO A 40 6.57 2.02 -15.24
CA PRO A 40 5.26 2.43 -14.74
C PRO A 40 5.28 3.83 -14.10
N VAL A 41 6.44 4.33 -13.66
CA VAL A 41 6.58 5.69 -13.14
C VAL A 41 6.52 6.69 -14.30
N LEU A 42 7.26 6.42 -15.38
CA LEU A 42 7.25 7.28 -16.57
C LEU A 42 5.92 7.26 -17.31
N ASP A 43 5.23 6.12 -17.36
CA ASP A 43 3.89 6.01 -17.93
C ASP A 43 2.89 6.90 -17.16
N VAL A 44 2.91 6.88 -15.83
CA VAL A 44 2.06 7.77 -15.01
C VAL A 44 2.42 9.25 -15.19
N ILE A 45 3.70 9.58 -15.33
CA ILE A 45 4.13 10.95 -15.65
C ILE A 45 3.58 11.34 -17.03
N GLN A 46 3.71 10.50 -18.04
CA GLN A 46 3.22 10.79 -19.39
C GLN A 46 1.70 10.96 -19.44
N GLN A 47 0.95 10.16 -18.68
CA GLN A 47 -0.52 10.22 -18.63
C GLN A 47 -1.05 11.46 -17.91
N ASN A 48 -0.36 11.93 -16.87
CA ASN A 48 -0.87 12.98 -15.98
C ASN A 48 -0.12 14.31 -16.08
N LEU A 49 1.03 14.38 -16.74
CA LEU A 49 1.77 15.64 -16.87
C LEU A 49 1.00 16.59 -17.80
N PRO A 50 0.61 17.79 -17.34
CA PRO A 50 -0.14 18.71 -18.17
C PRO A 50 0.65 19.16 -19.40
N GLU A 51 0.03 19.15 -20.59
CA GLU A 51 0.66 19.62 -21.83
C GLU A 51 1.23 21.04 -21.66
N ALA A 52 0.46 21.90 -20.98
CA ALA A 52 0.84 23.23 -20.55
C ALA A 52 2.19 23.31 -19.82
N PHE A 53 2.48 22.36 -18.92
CA PHE A 53 3.75 22.31 -18.20
C PHE A 53 4.89 21.82 -19.10
N SER A 54 4.65 20.76 -19.88
CA SER A 54 5.65 20.19 -20.80
C SER A 54 6.09 21.15 -21.91
N ALA A 55 5.17 22.01 -22.38
CA ALA A 55 5.43 23.00 -23.42
C ALA A 55 5.99 24.33 -22.89
N ALA A 56 6.11 24.48 -21.57
CA ALA A 56 6.57 25.71 -20.93
C ALA A 56 8.07 25.93 -21.11
N SER A 57 8.52 27.18 -21.00
CA SER A 57 9.94 27.48 -21.00
C SER A 57 10.61 26.96 -19.71
N VAL A 58 11.91 26.66 -19.78
CA VAL A 58 12.69 26.25 -18.60
C VAL A 58 12.60 27.29 -17.48
N SER A 59 12.56 28.58 -17.82
CA SER A 59 12.40 29.66 -16.84
C SER A 59 11.02 29.65 -16.17
N ASP A 60 9.95 29.32 -16.90
CA ASP A 60 8.60 29.25 -16.34
C ASP A 60 8.43 28.02 -15.44
N GLN A 61 9.00 26.88 -15.86
CA GLN A 61 9.05 25.66 -15.04
C GLN A 61 9.82 25.89 -13.74
N GLU A 62 10.98 26.55 -13.82
CA GLU A 62 11.80 26.89 -12.65
C GLU A 62 11.12 27.91 -11.74
N GLY A 63 10.48 28.94 -12.32
CA GLY A 63 9.68 29.89 -11.56
C GLY A 63 8.53 29.21 -10.80
N TYR A 64 7.83 28.28 -11.46
CA TYR A 64 6.78 27.47 -10.83
C TYR A 64 7.34 26.60 -9.70
N ARG A 65 8.51 25.96 -9.90
CA ARG A 65 9.20 25.16 -8.88
C ARG A 65 9.49 25.98 -7.62
N LEU A 66 10.05 27.17 -7.79
CA LEU A 66 10.41 28.05 -6.69
C LEU A 66 9.17 28.54 -5.93
N ALA A 67 8.10 28.91 -6.63
CA ALA A 67 6.85 29.31 -6.00
C ALA A 67 6.18 28.15 -5.23
N LEU A 68 6.21 26.95 -5.80
CA LEU A 68 5.75 25.72 -5.15
C LEU A 68 6.52 25.47 -3.85
N ARG A 69 7.85 25.53 -3.91
CA ARG A 69 8.72 25.38 -2.74
C ARG A 69 8.45 26.45 -1.68
N ALA A 70 8.33 27.72 -2.08
CA ALA A 70 8.07 28.84 -1.18
C ALA A 70 6.73 28.68 -0.46
N SER A 71 5.70 28.27 -1.19
CA SER A 71 4.39 28.00 -0.59
C SER A 71 4.50 26.84 0.42
N ARG A 72 5.20 25.74 0.08
CA ARG A 72 5.32 24.58 0.97
C ARG A 72 5.98 24.96 2.29
N TYR A 73 7.04 25.76 2.19
CA TYR A 73 7.73 26.31 3.36
C TYR A 73 6.82 27.22 4.20
N ALA A 74 6.08 28.13 3.56
CA ALA A 74 5.17 29.04 4.26
C ALA A 74 4.05 28.30 5.01
N LYS A 75 3.48 27.25 4.41
CA LYS A 75 2.48 26.37 5.05
C LYS A 75 3.07 25.58 6.21
N ALA A 76 4.29 25.06 6.10
CA ALA A 76 4.96 24.36 7.20
C ALA A 76 5.20 25.29 8.41
N GLU A 77 5.60 26.54 8.17
CA GLU A 77 5.75 27.53 9.23
C GLU A 77 4.41 27.95 9.85
N LEU A 78 3.36 28.09 9.03
CA LEU A 78 2.02 28.36 9.52
C LEU A 78 1.48 27.18 10.34
N ARG A 79 1.74 25.95 9.91
CA ARG A 79 1.42 24.72 10.65
C ARG A 79 2.06 24.73 12.03
N ARG A 80 3.35 25.06 12.13
CA ARG A 80 4.07 25.14 13.41
C ARG A 80 3.48 26.21 14.34
N LEU A 81 3.03 27.33 13.78
CA LEU A 81 2.34 28.36 14.56
C LEU A 81 0.99 27.86 15.12
N LEU A 82 0.28 27.03 14.36
CA LEU A 82 -1.06 26.55 14.69
C LEU A 82 -1.08 25.20 15.42
N GLU A 83 0.07 24.54 15.58
CA GLU A 83 0.21 23.24 16.27
C GLU A 83 -0.45 23.20 17.66
N PRO A 84 -0.39 24.26 18.51
CA PRO A 84 -1.07 24.27 19.81
C PRO A 84 -2.61 24.33 19.73
N LEU A 85 -3.18 24.59 18.55
CA LEU A 85 -4.62 24.79 18.39
C LEU A 85 -5.36 23.45 18.48
N LYS A 86 -6.09 23.25 19.57
CA LYS A 86 -7.00 22.12 19.74
C LYS A 86 -8.29 22.31 18.92
N GLY A 87 -8.76 21.23 18.29
CA GLY A 87 -10.10 21.15 17.73
C GLY A 87 -11.17 21.42 18.79
N LEU A 88 -12.35 21.87 18.39
CA LEU A 88 -13.38 22.32 19.33
C LEU A 88 -13.82 21.18 20.27
N SER A 89 -14.04 19.98 19.74
CA SER A 89 -14.39 18.80 20.54
C SER A 89 -13.27 18.38 21.49
N ASP A 90 -12.02 18.31 21.02
CA ASP A 90 -10.85 17.93 21.84
C ASP A 90 -10.57 18.94 22.96
N PHE A 91 -10.93 20.21 22.74
CA PHE A 91 -10.85 21.25 23.76
C PHE A 91 -12.02 21.14 24.77
N ALA A 92 -13.25 21.00 24.27
CA ALA A 92 -14.46 21.10 25.08
C ALA A 92 -14.78 19.83 25.87
N ARG A 93 -14.55 18.64 25.30
CA ARG A 93 -14.86 17.34 25.92
C ARG A 93 -14.22 17.17 27.30
N PRO A 94 -12.89 17.31 27.48
CA PRO A 94 -12.28 17.12 28.80
C PRO A 94 -12.75 18.17 29.82
N LEU A 95 -12.96 19.42 29.39
CA LEU A 95 -13.46 20.49 30.25
C LEU A 95 -14.87 20.21 30.75
N LEU A 96 -15.75 19.75 29.86
CA LEU A 96 -17.13 19.43 30.20
C LEU A 96 -17.20 18.19 31.09
N HIS A 97 -16.46 17.13 30.74
CA HIS A 97 -16.41 15.91 31.54
C HIS A 97 -15.94 16.21 32.98
N GLN A 98 -14.85 16.95 33.13
CA GLN A 98 -14.35 17.35 34.46
C GLN A 98 -15.38 18.19 35.24
N ALA A 99 -16.08 19.11 34.58
CA ALA A 99 -17.10 19.95 35.21
C ALA A 99 -18.36 19.15 35.61
N LEU A 100 -18.77 18.18 34.80
CA LEU A 100 -19.86 17.26 35.08
C LEU A 100 -19.53 16.38 36.29
N ASP A 101 -18.32 15.79 36.33
CA ASP A 101 -17.86 14.97 37.44
C ASP A 101 -17.81 15.76 38.76
N ALA A 102 -17.28 16.99 38.71
CA ALA A 102 -17.20 17.85 39.88
C ALA A 102 -18.58 18.27 40.42
N SER A 103 -19.57 18.44 39.54
CA SER A 103 -20.90 18.95 39.92
C SER A 103 -21.91 17.85 40.25
N PHE A 104 -21.79 16.68 39.60
CA PHE A 104 -22.79 15.62 39.63
C PHE A 104 -22.21 14.22 39.91
N GLY A 105 -20.91 14.12 40.21
CA GLY A 105 -20.18 12.86 40.38
C GLY A 105 -19.89 12.14 39.06
N PRO A 106 -19.10 11.05 39.08
CA PRO A 106 -18.69 10.32 37.86
C PRO A 106 -19.84 9.58 37.17
N GLY A 107 -19.78 9.44 35.85
CA GLY A 107 -20.68 8.59 35.05
C GLY A 107 -21.76 9.32 34.23
N LEU A 108 -21.56 10.60 33.91
CA LEU A 108 -22.23 11.25 32.78
C LEU A 108 -21.26 11.28 31.61
N GLU A 109 -21.71 10.91 30.43
CA GLU A 109 -20.86 10.82 29.25
C GLU A 109 -21.22 11.94 28.25
N PRO A 110 -20.38 12.99 28.08
CA PRO A 110 -20.71 14.17 27.30
C PRO A 110 -21.18 13.91 25.86
N GLU A 111 -20.70 12.84 25.23
CA GLU A 111 -20.93 12.55 23.81
C GLU A 111 -22.08 11.59 23.56
N THR A 112 -22.58 10.90 24.59
CA THR A 112 -23.62 9.87 24.42
C THR A 112 -24.89 10.19 25.21
N ASP A 113 -24.76 10.82 26.37
CA ASP A 113 -25.92 11.33 27.10
C ASP A 113 -26.49 12.54 26.37
N THR A 114 -27.82 12.67 26.37
CA THR A 114 -28.53 13.70 25.61
C THR A 114 -29.39 14.59 26.48
N LEU A 115 -29.53 15.85 26.06
CA LEU A 115 -30.53 16.77 26.57
C LEU A 115 -31.75 16.73 25.63
N PHE A 116 -32.87 16.22 26.14
CA PHE A 116 -34.16 16.27 25.47
C PHE A 116 -34.89 17.56 25.84
N HIS A 117 -35.20 18.40 24.85
CA HIS A 117 -35.93 19.65 25.02
C HIS A 117 -37.11 19.79 24.03
N PRO A 118 -38.36 19.70 24.50
CA PRO A 118 -39.52 19.93 23.65
C PRO A 118 -39.69 21.42 23.34
N ILE A 119 -39.81 21.77 22.05
CA ILE A 119 -40.06 23.15 21.61
C ILE A 119 -41.57 23.43 21.66
N LEU A 120 -42.00 24.55 22.26
CA LEU A 120 -43.37 25.05 22.13
C LEU A 120 -43.47 26.04 20.96
N ARG A 121 -44.39 25.81 20.02
CA ARG A 121 -44.68 26.78 18.97
C ARG A 121 -45.45 27.97 19.54
N PRO A 122 -45.38 29.15 18.90
CA PRO A 122 -46.18 30.33 19.28
C PRO A 122 -47.70 30.06 19.35
N SER A 123 -48.18 29.03 18.64
CA SER A 123 -49.57 28.58 18.66
C SER A 123 -49.96 27.74 19.89
N GLY A 124 -49.05 27.48 20.83
CA GLY A 124 -49.27 26.60 21.99
C GLY A 124 -49.16 25.10 21.69
N ALA A 125 -48.94 24.72 20.43
CA ALA A 125 -48.68 23.32 20.04
C ALA A 125 -47.22 22.93 20.29
N THR A 126 -46.96 21.72 20.77
CA THR A 126 -45.61 21.14 20.81
C THR A 126 -45.05 21.00 19.40
N GLY A 127 -43.94 21.68 19.12
CA GLY A 127 -43.11 21.53 17.93
C GLY A 127 -42.20 20.30 18.04
N PRO A 128 -41.34 20.05 17.03
CA PRO A 128 -40.37 18.96 17.09
C PRO A 128 -39.47 19.15 18.31
N ALA A 129 -39.31 18.10 19.12
CA ALA A 129 -38.37 18.12 20.23
C ALA A 129 -36.94 18.14 19.69
N THR A 130 -36.05 18.85 20.39
CA THR A 130 -34.62 18.79 20.11
C THR A 130 -33.98 17.78 21.03
N GLN A 131 -33.13 16.94 20.46
CA GLN A 131 -32.27 16.04 21.21
C GLN A 131 -30.84 16.29 20.77
N LEU A 132 -30.02 16.75 21.70
CA LEU A 132 -28.60 17.07 21.49
C LEU A 132 -27.77 16.29 22.49
N THR A 133 -26.55 15.90 22.13
CA THR A 133 -25.59 15.41 23.12
C THR A 133 -25.31 16.49 24.18
N LEU A 134 -24.89 16.10 25.39
CA LEU A 134 -24.53 17.08 26.41
C LEU A 134 -23.42 18.01 25.92
N LEU A 135 -22.46 17.51 25.14
CA LEU A 135 -21.39 18.31 24.53
C LEU A 135 -21.95 19.36 23.56
N GLU A 136 -22.82 18.97 22.63
CA GLU A 136 -23.50 19.90 21.71
C GLU A 136 -24.30 20.95 22.46
N ALA A 137 -25.08 20.52 23.45
CA ALA A 137 -25.91 21.41 24.25
C ALA A 137 -25.06 22.44 25.01
N ALA A 138 -23.92 22.01 25.57
CA ALA A 138 -22.98 22.88 26.26
C ALA A 138 -22.29 23.89 25.31
N LEU A 139 -21.93 23.46 24.09
CA LEU A 139 -21.30 24.31 23.07
C LEU A 139 -22.24 25.42 22.56
N HIS A 140 -23.54 25.12 22.44
CA HIS A 140 -24.55 26.12 22.12
C HIS A 140 -24.94 27.03 23.29
N ASN A 141 -24.51 26.68 24.50
CA ASN A 141 -24.80 27.41 25.74
C ASN A 141 -26.32 27.56 26.01
N PHE A 142 -26.67 28.28 27.07
CA PHE A 142 -28.04 28.44 27.55
C PHE A 142 -28.36 29.87 27.93
N GLU A 143 -29.60 30.30 27.69
CA GLU A 143 -30.09 31.58 28.18
C GLU A 143 -30.21 31.57 29.71
N ARG A 144 -30.11 32.75 30.33
CA ARG A 144 -30.27 32.88 31.79
C ARG A 144 -31.59 32.32 32.31
N LYS A 145 -32.67 32.42 31.52
CA LYS A 145 -33.99 31.90 31.89
C LYS A 145 -34.06 30.37 31.94
N GLU A 146 -33.21 29.67 31.19
CA GLU A 146 -33.14 28.19 31.17
C GLU A 146 -32.37 27.64 32.37
N ALA A 147 -31.48 28.44 32.97
CA ALA A 147 -30.64 28.05 34.11
C ALA A 147 -31.30 28.27 35.48
N ILE A 148 -32.54 28.77 35.53
CA ILE A 148 -33.30 29.00 36.77
C ILE A 148 -34.48 28.03 36.87
N SER A 149 -35.00 27.84 38.08
CA SER A 149 -36.14 26.93 38.31
C SER A 149 -37.35 27.28 37.45
N GLY A 150 -37.87 26.29 36.71
CA GLY A 150 -38.98 26.48 35.77
C GLY A 150 -38.55 27.01 34.39
N GLY A 151 -37.24 27.09 34.13
CA GLY A 151 -36.67 27.49 32.84
C GLY A 151 -36.89 26.47 31.73
N PHE A 152 -37.07 25.20 32.09
CA PHE A 152 -37.43 24.13 31.17
C PHE A 152 -38.88 23.66 31.36
N LEU A 153 -39.45 23.10 30.30
CA LEU A 153 -40.71 22.36 30.41
C LEU A 153 -40.51 21.13 31.27
N ARG A 154 -41.55 20.72 32.02
CA ARG A 154 -41.51 19.51 32.87
C ARG A 154 -41.16 18.22 32.14
N SER A 155 -41.33 18.20 30.82
CA SER A 155 -41.00 17.08 29.95
C SER A 155 -39.56 17.10 29.43
N ALA A 156 -38.76 18.12 29.72
CA ALA A 156 -37.33 18.13 29.41
C ALA A 156 -36.57 17.21 30.38
N SER A 157 -35.58 16.49 29.86
CA SER A 157 -34.79 15.53 30.64
C SER A 157 -33.36 15.42 30.13
N ILE A 158 -32.50 14.92 31.01
CA ILE A 158 -31.20 14.37 30.62
C ILE A 158 -31.36 12.87 30.54
N ASP A 159 -31.05 12.33 29.36
CA ASP A 159 -31.29 10.96 28.97
C ASP A 159 -29.95 10.26 28.70
N LYS A 160 -29.89 8.96 29.01
CA LYS A 160 -28.77 8.07 28.68
C LYS A 160 -28.97 7.55 27.26
N GLY A 161 -28.32 8.19 26.29
CA GLY A 161 -28.62 7.92 24.87
C GLY A 161 -29.98 8.49 24.46
N VAL A 162 -30.76 7.69 23.71
CA VAL A 162 -32.05 8.09 23.14
C VAL A 162 -33.20 7.42 23.89
N ASP A 163 -34.14 8.22 24.41
CA ASP A 163 -35.40 7.82 25.06
C ASP A 163 -35.30 7.12 26.44
N GLU A 164 -34.11 6.96 27.02
CA GLU A 164 -33.93 6.41 28.37
C GLU A 164 -33.50 7.50 29.36
N ARG A 165 -34.25 7.72 30.45
CA ARG A 165 -33.87 8.74 31.45
C ARG A 165 -32.57 8.36 32.16
N HIS A 166 -31.68 9.34 32.34
CA HIS A 166 -30.43 9.10 33.04
C HIS A 166 -30.67 8.77 34.53
N PRO A 167 -30.08 7.69 35.10
CA PRO A 167 -30.35 7.23 36.48
C PRO A 167 -30.11 8.27 37.58
N LYS A 168 -29.20 9.22 37.33
CA LYS A 168 -28.88 10.31 38.26
C LYS A 168 -29.98 11.36 38.39
N ASN A 169 -30.97 11.38 37.49
CA ASN A 169 -32.11 12.30 37.50
C ASN A 169 -31.71 13.77 37.66
N ILE A 170 -30.72 14.21 36.87
CA ILE A 170 -30.20 15.58 36.91
C ILE A 170 -31.20 16.50 36.22
N SER A 171 -31.56 17.59 36.88
CA SER A 171 -32.44 18.61 36.31
C SER A 171 -31.73 19.37 35.18
N PRO A 172 -32.35 19.52 34.00
CA PRO A 172 -31.81 20.32 32.90
C PRO A 172 -31.36 21.74 33.29
N GLU A 173 -32.05 22.39 34.23
CA GLU A 173 -31.71 23.73 34.73
C GLU A 173 -30.31 23.78 35.37
N LYS A 174 -29.95 22.75 36.14
CA LYS A 174 -28.62 22.67 36.79
C LYS A 174 -27.51 22.42 35.77
N PHE A 175 -27.79 21.62 34.75
CA PHE A 175 -26.86 21.42 33.65
C PHE A 175 -26.68 22.71 32.83
N ALA A 176 -27.76 23.45 32.57
CA ALA A 176 -27.70 24.74 31.92
C ALA A 176 -26.89 25.77 32.74
N ASP A 177 -27.09 25.83 34.06
CA ASP A 177 -26.31 26.69 34.96
C ASP A 177 -24.81 26.33 34.94
N LEU A 178 -24.48 25.04 34.99
CA LEU A 178 -23.09 24.55 34.86
C LEU A 178 -22.46 25.02 33.55
N CYS A 179 -23.17 24.86 32.43
CA CYS A 179 -22.66 25.24 31.11
C CYS A 179 -22.41 26.76 31.01
N ARG A 180 -23.34 27.58 31.54
CA ARG A 180 -23.19 29.03 31.61
C ARG A 180 -21.98 29.45 32.44
N HIS A 181 -21.74 28.79 33.57
CA HIS A 181 -20.62 29.07 34.47
C HIS A 181 -19.28 28.60 33.88
N LEU A 182 -19.27 27.44 33.23
CA LEU A 182 -18.10 26.89 32.56
C LEU A 182 -17.67 27.75 31.36
N ASN A 183 -18.66 28.33 30.65
CA ASN A 183 -18.53 29.22 29.49
C ASN A 183 -17.46 28.72 28.50
N ILE A 184 -17.68 27.50 27.97
CA ILE A 184 -16.77 26.86 27.00
C ILE A 184 -16.54 27.78 25.80
N GLY A 185 -17.59 28.47 25.34
CA GLY A 185 -17.49 29.44 24.25
C GLY A 185 -16.46 30.53 24.51
N ARG A 186 -16.49 31.19 25.67
CA ARG A 186 -15.49 32.20 26.03
C ARG A 186 -14.09 31.60 26.14
N LYS A 187 -13.94 30.47 26.82
CA LYS A 187 -12.65 29.78 26.97
C LYS A 187 -12.03 29.41 25.61
N TYR A 188 -12.86 28.99 24.66
CA TYR A 188 -12.39 28.67 23.32
C TYR A 188 -12.00 29.93 22.52
N GLN A 189 -12.71 31.04 22.71
CA GLN A 189 -12.31 32.33 22.12
C GLN A 189 -10.96 32.80 22.67
N ASP A 190 -10.73 32.67 23.98
CA ASP A 190 -9.46 33.01 24.61
C ASP A 190 -8.31 32.10 24.10
N HIS A 191 -8.58 30.79 23.94
CA HIS A 191 -7.64 29.83 23.33
C HIS A 191 -7.26 30.20 21.89
N LEU A 192 -8.22 30.67 21.08
CA LEU A 192 -7.93 31.18 19.74
C LEU A 192 -7.10 32.47 19.76
N GLU A 193 -7.38 33.37 20.70
CA GLU A 193 -6.66 34.64 20.82
C GLU A 193 -5.21 34.44 21.25
N GLU A 194 -4.94 33.51 22.18
CA GLU A 194 -3.60 33.15 22.62
C GLU A 194 -2.69 32.68 21.45
N ILE A 195 -3.27 31.96 20.48
CA ILE A 195 -2.51 31.37 19.37
C ILE A 195 -2.45 32.32 18.16
N LEU A 196 -3.57 32.97 17.80
CA LEU A 196 -3.65 33.84 16.63
C LEU A 196 -3.09 35.25 16.90
N GLU A 197 -3.13 35.70 18.15
CA GLU A 197 -2.67 37.03 18.58
C GLU A 197 -1.77 36.95 19.83
N PRO A 198 -0.64 36.22 19.77
CA PRO A 198 0.16 35.87 20.94
C PRO A 198 0.81 37.09 21.61
N VAL A 199 0.95 37.04 22.93
CA VAL A 199 1.64 38.06 23.73
C VAL A 199 3.15 37.91 23.58
N SER A 200 3.86 39.04 23.45
CA SER A 200 5.34 39.04 23.36
C SER A 200 6.01 38.57 24.65
N GLN A 201 7.16 37.91 24.52
CA GLN A 201 7.96 37.49 25.67
C GLN A 201 8.55 38.70 26.42
N PRO A 202 8.82 38.58 27.74
CA PRO A 202 9.51 39.62 28.50
C PRO A 202 10.88 39.94 27.88
N GLY A 203 11.06 41.18 27.40
CA GLY A 203 12.28 41.65 26.73
C GLY A 203 12.08 41.99 25.25
N ASP A 204 11.02 41.48 24.61
CA ASP A 204 10.67 41.83 23.24
C ASP A 204 9.78 43.09 23.17
N SER A 205 9.67 43.67 21.97
CA SER A 205 8.67 44.70 21.70
C SER A 205 7.24 44.17 21.97
N PRO A 206 6.32 44.95 22.58
CA PRO A 206 4.95 44.52 22.92
C PRO A 206 4.09 44.00 21.75
N THR A 207 4.53 44.19 20.51
CA THR A 207 3.83 43.75 19.30
C THR A 207 4.58 42.69 18.51
N ALA A 208 5.81 42.31 18.90
CA ALA A 208 6.68 41.41 18.15
C ALA A 208 6.03 40.06 17.84
N ALA A 209 5.46 39.38 18.84
CA ALA A 209 4.84 38.06 18.65
C ALA A 209 3.63 38.13 17.70
N ARG A 210 2.75 39.14 17.86
CA ARG A 210 1.61 39.37 16.95
C ARG A 210 2.05 39.71 15.53
N LEU A 211 3.13 40.48 15.36
CA LEU A 211 3.67 40.79 14.04
C LEU A 211 4.27 39.55 13.37
N ASN A 212 4.94 38.69 14.14
CA ASN A 212 5.46 37.41 13.64
C ASN A 212 4.33 36.46 13.24
N ALA A 213 3.28 36.30 14.06
CA ALA A 213 2.12 35.50 13.70
C ALA A 213 1.47 36.01 12.40
N ARG A 214 1.20 37.32 12.35
CA ARG A 214 0.65 37.98 11.15
C ARG A 214 1.54 37.79 9.91
N SER A 215 2.86 37.88 10.05
CA SER A 215 3.76 37.73 8.91
C SER A 215 3.73 36.32 8.32
N ARG A 216 3.52 35.28 9.13
CA ARG A 216 3.33 33.90 8.64
C ARG A 216 2.06 33.75 7.79
N PHE A 217 0.93 34.30 8.23
CA PHE A 217 -0.31 34.30 7.43
C PHE A 217 -0.15 35.05 6.10
N ILE A 218 0.46 36.24 6.13
CA ILE A 218 0.70 37.02 4.91
C ILE A 218 1.70 36.32 3.98
N ALA A 219 2.76 35.71 4.52
CA ALA A 219 3.73 34.96 3.73
C ALA A 219 3.08 33.75 3.03
N ASN A 220 2.17 33.05 3.74
CA ASN A 220 1.39 31.98 3.15
C ASN A 220 0.53 32.48 1.98
N ASP A 221 -0.24 33.56 2.18
CA ASP A 221 -1.11 34.11 1.13
C ASP A 221 -0.31 34.59 -0.09
N LEU A 222 0.86 35.22 0.12
CA LEU A 222 1.74 35.65 -0.96
C LEU A 222 2.30 34.47 -1.75
N ALA A 223 2.77 33.44 -1.05
CA ALA A 223 3.36 32.27 -1.70
C ALA A 223 2.30 31.46 -2.47
N ASP A 224 1.08 31.36 -1.94
CA ASP A 224 -0.07 30.79 -2.65
C ASP A 224 -0.45 31.63 -3.87
N MET A 225 -0.50 32.96 -3.75
CA MET A 225 -0.78 33.84 -4.89
C MET A 225 0.26 33.69 -6.01
N GLU A 226 1.55 33.62 -5.67
CA GLU A 226 2.62 33.40 -6.64
C GLU A 226 2.46 32.05 -7.35
N LEU A 227 2.28 30.98 -6.58
CA LEU A 227 2.09 29.63 -7.10
C LEU A 227 0.88 29.57 -8.04
N TYR A 228 -0.27 30.07 -7.59
CA TYR A 228 -1.50 30.03 -8.39
C TYR A 228 -1.39 30.89 -9.65
N ALA A 229 -0.72 32.05 -9.59
CA ALA A 229 -0.52 32.88 -10.78
C ALA A 229 0.39 32.20 -11.81
N ARG A 230 1.48 31.57 -11.36
CA ARG A 230 2.36 30.79 -12.24
C ARG A 230 1.64 29.56 -12.82
N ALA A 231 0.89 28.83 -12.01
CA ALA A 231 0.06 27.71 -12.48
C ALA A 231 -0.98 28.16 -13.52
N ALA A 232 -1.67 29.27 -13.25
CA ALA A 232 -2.68 29.83 -14.14
C ALA A 232 -2.08 30.33 -15.47
N PHE A 233 -0.89 30.93 -15.45
CA PHE A 233 -0.17 31.33 -16.66
C PHE A 233 0.19 30.11 -17.52
N LEU A 234 0.75 29.06 -16.91
CA LEU A 234 1.07 27.80 -17.60
C LEU A 234 -0.18 27.19 -18.24
N ARG A 235 -1.30 27.15 -17.50
CA ARG A 235 -2.61 26.67 -17.99
C ARG A 235 -3.31 27.64 -18.97
N LYS A 236 -2.71 28.80 -19.27
CA LYS A 236 -3.29 29.86 -20.11
C LYS A 236 -4.62 30.44 -19.59
N HIS A 237 -4.85 30.35 -18.28
CA HIS A 237 -5.98 30.99 -17.61
C HIS A 237 -5.78 32.49 -17.40
N ILE A 238 -4.53 32.96 -17.40
CA ILE A 238 -4.16 34.38 -17.35
C ILE A 238 -3.07 34.69 -18.38
N SER A 239 -3.02 35.94 -18.83
CA SER A 239 -1.99 36.47 -19.73
C SER A 239 -0.67 36.78 -19.01
N GLY A 240 0.41 36.94 -19.77
CA GLY A 240 1.72 37.35 -19.22
C GLY A 240 1.67 38.69 -18.44
N PRO A 241 1.00 39.75 -18.96
CA PRO A 241 0.82 40.98 -18.20
C PRO A 241 0.00 40.81 -16.92
N ALA A 242 -1.00 39.94 -16.91
CA ALA A 242 -1.77 39.62 -15.71
C ALA A 242 -0.91 38.87 -14.67
N GLN A 243 -0.08 37.93 -15.11
CA GLN A 243 0.88 37.25 -14.24
C GLN A 243 1.87 38.25 -13.64
N ALA A 244 2.49 39.10 -14.47
CA ALA A 244 3.43 40.12 -14.01
C ALA A 244 2.80 41.07 -12.98
N ALA A 245 1.55 41.49 -13.19
CA ALA A 245 0.82 42.32 -12.23
C ALA A 245 0.65 41.63 -10.85
N VAL A 246 0.40 40.32 -10.82
CA VAL A 246 0.33 39.55 -9.57
C VAL A 246 1.72 39.39 -8.94
N LEU A 247 2.76 39.15 -9.74
CA LEU A 247 4.13 39.05 -9.24
C LEU A 247 4.63 40.36 -8.64
N ASP A 248 4.31 41.52 -9.22
CA ASP A 248 4.60 42.83 -8.62
C ASP A 248 3.99 42.95 -7.21
N VAL A 249 2.80 42.40 -6.99
CA VAL A 249 2.13 42.38 -5.68
C VAL A 249 2.84 41.43 -4.72
N VAL A 250 3.23 40.25 -5.20
CA VAL A 250 3.97 39.25 -4.43
C VAL A 250 5.32 39.81 -3.94
N GLU A 251 6.04 40.48 -4.85
CA GLU A 251 7.32 41.14 -4.59
C GLU A 251 7.19 42.44 -3.76
N ARG A 252 5.95 42.87 -3.46
CA ARG A 252 5.63 44.10 -2.73
C ARG A 252 6.20 45.35 -3.40
N GLN A 253 6.15 45.39 -4.73
CA GLN A 253 6.49 46.59 -5.48
C GLN A 253 5.61 47.76 -5.01
N PRO A 254 6.17 48.96 -4.83
CA PRO A 254 5.41 50.10 -4.30
C PRO A 254 4.29 50.57 -5.24
N LYS A 255 4.39 50.24 -6.54
CA LYS A 255 3.39 50.55 -7.57
C LYS A 255 3.27 49.35 -8.53
N PRO A 256 2.49 48.31 -8.19
CA PRO A 256 2.27 47.19 -9.09
C PRO A 256 1.55 47.65 -10.36
N MET A 257 1.96 47.12 -11.52
CA MET A 257 1.50 47.56 -12.82
C MET A 257 0.80 46.44 -13.58
N PHE A 258 -0.35 46.74 -14.20
CA PHE A 258 -1.05 45.84 -15.12
C PHE A 258 -1.29 46.58 -16.43
N ASN A 259 -0.77 46.04 -17.54
CA ASN A 259 -0.83 46.69 -18.86
C ASN A 259 -0.33 48.14 -18.86
N GLY A 260 0.71 48.43 -18.06
CA GLY A 260 1.30 49.77 -17.96
C GLY A 260 0.50 50.78 -17.12
N LEU A 261 -0.54 50.34 -16.42
CA LEU A 261 -1.34 51.16 -15.50
C LEU A 261 -1.27 50.62 -14.07
N PRO A 262 -1.40 51.46 -13.03
CA PRO A 262 -1.43 51.00 -11.64
C PRO A 262 -2.52 49.96 -11.40
N VAL A 263 -2.24 48.93 -10.61
CA VAL A 263 -3.23 47.91 -10.25
C VAL A 263 -4.25 48.47 -9.25
N VAL A 264 -5.52 48.09 -9.45
CA VAL A 264 -6.63 48.33 -8.53
C VAL A 264 -7.18 46.97 -8.08
N PHE A 265 -7.49 46.89 -6.78
CA PHE A 265 -8.11 45.72 -6.18
C PHE A 265 -9.55 46.05 -5.77
N GLU A 266 -10.47 45.14 -6.08
CA GLU A 266 -11.86 45.21 -5.65
C GLU A 266 -12.29 43.89 -5.01
N TYR A 267 -13.14 43.97 -3.98
CA TYR A 267 -13.85 42.79 -3.49
C TYR A 267 -15.15 42.59 -4.25
N ILE A 268 -15.73 41.39 -4.11
CA ILE A 268 -17.03 41.06 -4.68
C ILE A 268 -18.11 40.86 -3.61
N THR A 269 -19.35 41.16 -3.99
CA THR A 269 -20.54 40.68 -3.29
C THR A 269 -21.37 39.84 -4.25
N LEU A 270 -21.99 38.77 -3.72
CA LEU A 270 -22.98 37.96 -4.43
C LEU A 270 -24.27 37.99 -3.63
N LEU A 271 -25.39 38.26 -4.30
CA LEU A 271 -26.72 38.31 -3.68
C LEU A 271 -26.81 39.25 -2.45
N GLY A 272 -25.95 40.27 -2.40
CA GLY A 272 -25.85 41.23 -1.29
C GLY A 272 -24.97 40.78 -0.12
N VAL A 273 -24.24 39.66 -0.26
CA VAL A 273 -23.30 39.14 0.75
C VAL A 273 -21.87 39.36 0.27
N GLU A 274 -21.05 40.03 1.09
CA GLU A 274 -19.59 40.13 0.88
C GLU A 274 -18.96 38.73 0.91
N ILE A 275 -18.12 38.43 -0.08
CA ILE A 275 -17.35 37.18 -0.14
C ILE A 275 -15.91 37.50 0.34
N PRO A 276 -15.55 37.16 1.59
CA PRO A 276 -14.24 37.47 2.14
C PRO A 276 -13.10 36.93 1.27
N ARG A 277 -12.03 37.72 1.13
CA ARG A 277 -10.77 37.34 0.46
C ARG A 277 -10.86 37.01 -1.03
N VAL A 278 -12.04 37.09 -1.66
CA VAL A 278 -12.18 36.97 -3.12
C VAL A 278 -11.94 38.33 -3.77
N VAL A 279 -10.93 38.43 -4.61
CA VAL A 279 -10.40 39.71 -5.10
C VAL A 279 -10.47 39.75 -6.62
N LEU A 280 -10.93 40.88 -7.16
CA LEU A 280 -10.77 41.24 -8.56
C LEU A 280 -9.58 42.17 -8.71
N ILE A 281 -8.67 41.83 -9.62
CA ILE A 281 -7.47 42.60 -9.95
C ILE A 281 -7.67 43.18 -11.35
N LYS A 282 -7.51 44.49 -11.49
CA LYS A 282 -7.68 45.19 -12.77
C LYS A 282 -6.75 46.41 -12.86
N PRO A 283 -6.37 46.87 -14.06
CA PRO A 283 -5.65 48.14 -14.20
C PRO A 283 -6.57 49.33 -13.86
N GLN A 284 -5.98 50.40 -13.35
CA GLN A 284 -6.67 51.66 -13.07
C GLN A 284 -7.19 52.26 -14.39
N ALA A 285 -8.51 52.41 -14.52
CA ALA A 285 -9.12 52.91 -15.74
C ALA A 285 -8.76 54.39 -16.01
N THR A 286 -8.24 54.67 -17.21
CA THR A 286 -7.96 56.02 -17.71
C THR A 286 -8.94 56.37 -18.85
N TRP A 287 -10.12 56.91 -18.51
CA TRP A 287 -11.07 57.62 -19.42
C TRP A 287 -11.21 57.08 -20.86
N THR A 288 -11.08 55.77 -21.09
CA THR A 288 -11.07 55.16 -22.43
C THR A 288 -12.13 54.07 -22.53
N PHE A 289 -12.79 54.02 -23.69
CA PHE A 289 -13.88 53.10 -24.03
C PHE A 289 -13.40 51.66 -24.31
N THR A 290 -12.27 51.24 -23.74
CA THR A 290 -11.68 49.92 -23.91
C THR A 290 -12.14 48.96 -22.82
N GLN A 291 -12.46 47.72 -23.19
CA GLN A 291 -12.65 46.65 -22.22
C GLN A 291 -11.37 46.48 -21.38
N VAL A 292 -11.54 46.39 -20.07
CA VAL A 292 -10.46 46.29 -19.11
C VAL A 292 -10.36 44.83 -18.66
N PRO A 293 -9.20 44.15 -18.79
CA PRO A 293 -9.07 42.78 -18.32
C PRO A 293 -9.26 42.71 -16.80
N LEU A 294 -10.02 41.71 -16.37
CA LEU A 294 -10.35 41.44 -14.98
C LEU A 294 -9.76 40.09 -14.59
N VAL A 295 -8.95 40.05 -13.54
CA VAL A 295 -8.42 38.80 -13.01
C VAL A 295 -9.15 38.49 -11.71
N LEU A 296 -9.91 37.40 -11.68
CA LEU A 296 -10.57 36.92 -10.48
C LEU A 296 -9.60 36.03 -9.68
N TYR A 297 -9.40 36.37 -8.41
CA TYR A 297 -8.69 35.58 -7.42
C TYR A 297 -9.66 34.99 -6.39
N VAL A 298 -9.81 33.67 -6.39
CA VAL A 298 -10.55 32.91 -5.38
C VAL A 298 -9.58 32.00 -4.62
N PRO A 299 -9.25 32.29 -3.35
CA PRO A 299 -8.28 31.50 -2.59
C PRO A 299 -8.68 30.01 -2.53
N HIS A 300 -7.74 29.12 -2.86
CA HIS A 300 -7.91 27.66 -2.84
C HIS A 300 -9.04 27.09 -3.71
N ASP A 301 -9.54 27.85 -4.70
CA ASP A 301 -10.57 27.38 -5.63
C ASP A 301 -10.19 26.04 -6.29
N PRO A 302 -11.07 25.00 -6.24
CA PRO A 302 -10.82 23.67 -6.79
C PRO A 302 -10.75 23.61 -8.32
N VAL A 303 -11.20 24.66 -9.00
CA VAL A 303 -11.32 24.74 -10.46
C VAL A 303 -10.25 25.65 -11.04
N ALA A 304 -10.20 26.91 -10.59
CA ALA A 304 -9.18 27.87 -11.00
C ALA A 304 -9.13 29.07 -10.03
N PRO A 305 -8.11 29.15 -9.16
CA PRO A 305 -7.92 30.28 -8.26
C PRO A 305 -7.64 31.59 -8.94
N PHE A 306 -6.89 31.58 -10.05
CA PHE A 306 -6.74 32.74 -10.92
C PHE A 306 -7.32 32.44 -12.30
N LYS A 307 -8.16 33.35 -12.80
CA LYS A 307 -8.67 33.33 -14.17
C LYS A 307 -8.94 34.76 -14.66
N GLU A 308 -8.53 35.04 -15.89
CA GLU A 308 -8.72 36.33 -16.56
C GLU A 308 -10.01 36.33 -17.39
N PHE A 309 -10.70 37.48 -17.39
CA PHE A 309 -11.97 37.71 -18.07
C PHE A 309 -11.96 39.08 -18.75
N ALA A 310 -12.75 39.24 -19.81
CA ALA A 310 -12.88 40.52 -20.51
C ALA A 310 -13.89 41.47 -19.84
N THR A 311 -14.90 40.92 -19.15
CA THR A 311 -15.98 41.70 -18.54
C THR A 311 -16.47 41.12 -17.22
N LEU A 312 -17.13 41.95 -16.39
CA LEU A 312 -17.71 41.50 -15.13
C LEU A 312 -18.86 40.49 -15.34
N ALA A 313 -19.56 40.56 -16.48
CA ALA A 313 -20.61 39.59 -16.81
C ALA A 313 -20.05 38.18 -17.00
N GLU A 314 -18.88 38.04 -17.63
CA GLU A 314 -18.21 36.74 -17.77
C GLU A 314 -17.76 36.16 -16.43
N VAL A 315 -17.34 37.02 -15.49
CA VAL A 315 -17.03 36.61 -14.11
C VAL A 315 -18.26 36.02 -13.43
N GLU A 316 -19.42 36.68 -13.59
CA GLU A 316 -20.68 36.19 -13.03
C GLU A 316 -21.12 34.87 -13.66
N ASP A 317 -21.03 34.75 -14.99
CA ASP A 317 -21.38 33.53 -15.72
C ASP A 317 -20.50 32.34 -15.28
N GLU A 318 -19.21 32.56 -15.09
CA GLU A 318 -18.29 31.53 -14.57
C GLU A 318 -18.69 31.09 -13.16
N LEU A 319 -18.87 32.04 -12.25
CA LEU A 319 -19.26 31.74 -10.86
C LEU A 319 -20.61 31.03 -10.81
N ARG A 320 -21.57 31.42 -11.66
CA ARG A 320 -22.88 30.75 -11.78
C ARG A 320 -22.73 29.30 -12.18
N SER A 321 -21.95 29.03 -13.23
CA SER A 321 -21.70 27.67 -13.72
C SER A 321 -21.07 26.79 -12.63
N ARG A 322 -20.03 27.29 -11.94
CA ARG A 322 -19.38 26.56 -10.84
C ARG A 322 -20.32 26.31 -9.66
N LEU A 323 -21.09 27.33 -9.25
CA LEU A 323 -22.02 27.26 -8.11
C LEU A 323 -23.23 26.37 -8.36
N MET A 324 -23.50 25.93 -9.60
CA MET A 324 -24.50 24.87 -9.85
C MET A 324 -24.04 23.49 -9.36
N SER A 325 -22.74 23.27 -9.17
CA SER A 325 -22.21 22.00 -8.65
C SER A 325 -22.36 21.92 -7.13
N PRO A 326 -23.01 20.87 -6.58
CA PRO A 326 -23.08 20.67 -5.12
C PRO A 326 -21.70 20.55 -4.47
N SER A 327 -20.72 19.91 -5.13
CA SER A 327 -19.35 19.79 -4.58
C SER A 327 -18.63 21.14 -4.53
N TYR A 328 -18.87 22.02 -5.50
CA TYR A 328 -18.31 23.36 -5.48
C TYR A 328 -18.99 24.25 -4.43
N GLN A 329 -20.30 24.07 -4.18
CA GLN A 329 -20.98 24.76 -3.08
C GLN A 329 -20.37 24.41 -1.71
N VAL A 330 -19.95 23.15 -1.50
CA VAL A 330 -19.24 22.73 -0.28
C VAL A 330 -17.91 23.47 -0.11
N PHE A 331 -17.14 23.64 -1.19
CA PHE A 331 -15.95 24.50 -1.17
C PHE A 331 -16.32 25.96 -0.89
N PHE A 332 -17.26 26.52 -1.66
CA PHE A 332 -17.59 27.94 -1.60
C PHE A 332 -18.13 28.36 -0.23
N ALA A 333 -18.83 27.44 0.46
CA ALA A 333 -19.29 27.61 1.82
C ALA A 333 -18.16 27.98 2.78
N ARG A 334 -16.94 27.46 2.55
CA ARG A 334 -15.74 27.70 3.37
C ARG A 334 -15.29 29.17 3.37
N LEU A 335 -15.60 29.91 2.30
CA LEU A 335 -15.29 31.33 2.18
C LEU A 335 -16.22 32.21 3.03
N LEU A 336 -17.39 31.67 3.42
CA LEU A 336 -18.43 32.39 4.13
C LEU A 336 -18.44 32.06 5.62
N GLY A 337 -18.75 33.08 6.42
CA GLY A 337 -18.99 32.93 7.84
C GLY A 337 -20.23 32.07 8.13
N GLU A 338 -20.16 31.22 9.15
CA GLU A 338 -21.19 30.24 9.50
C GLU A 338 -22.57 30.91 9.70
N ARG A 339 -22.58 32.12 10.26
CA ARG A 339 -23.79 32.93 10.51
C ARG A 339 -24.59 33.29 9.25
N VAL A 340 -23.91 33.46 8.11
CA VAL A 340 -24.55 33.93 6.85
C VAL A 340 -24.73 32.80 5.82
N ARG A 341 -23.96 31.72 5.95
CA ARG A 341 -23.91 30.59 5.01
C ARG A 341 -25.28 30.03 4.67
N ALA A 342 -26.10 29.76 5.68
CA ALA A 342 -27.45 29.22 5.54
C ALA A 342 -28.37 30.07 4.66
N ALA A 343 -28.47 31.36 5.01
CA ALA A 343 -29.31 32.31 4.30
C ALA A 343 -28.80 32.52 2.86
N PHE A 344 -27.48 32.60 2.69
CA PHE A 344 -26.84 32.71 1.39
C PHE A 344 -27.17 31.53 0.48
N PHE A 345 -26.93 30.28 0.88
CA PHE A 345 -27.20 29.12 0.02
C PHE A 345 -28.69 28.89 -0.20
N SER A 346 -29.55 29.21 0.77
CA SER A 346 -31.00 29.22 0.55
C SER A 346 -31.41 30.21 -0.54
N GLN A 347 -30.82 31.41 -0.55
CA GLN A 347 -31.09 32.40 -1.59
C GLN A 347 -30.46 32.00 -2.93
N LEU A 348 -29.21 31.53 -2.91
CA LEU A 348 -28.47 31.06 -4.09
C LEU A 348 -29.22 29.93 -4.80
N ASN A 349 -29.62 28.89 -4.08
CA ASN A 349 -30.30 27.74 -4.67
C ASN A 349 -31.71 28.07 -5.17
N ARG A 350 -32.39 29.07 -4.58
CA ARG A 350 -33.64 29.60 -5.15
C ARG A 350 -33.43 30.32 -6.48
N HIS A 351 -32.28 30.98 -6.67
CA HIS A 351 -31.92 31.63 -7.93
C HIS A 351 -31.42 30.63 -8.97
N LEU A 352 -30.53 29.71 -8.59
CA LEU A 352 -29.92 28.71 -9.48
C LEU A 352 -30.89 27.61 -9.88
N PHE A 353 -31.79 27.20 -8.97
CA PHE A 353 -32.72 26.10 -9.17
C PHE A 353 -34.17 26.54 -8.84
N PRO A 354 -34.77 27.48 -9.58
CA PRO A 354 -36.15 27.87 -9.35
C PRO A 354 -37.12 26.70 -9.55
N LEU A 355 -38.29 26.79 -8.91
CA LEU A 355 -39.40 25.86 -9.15
C LEU A 355 -39.87 26.04 -10.60
N ALA A 356 -39.72 24.98 -11.38
CA ALA A 356 -40.22 24.87 -12.74
C ALA A 356 -41.27 23.75 -12.81
N PRO A 357 -42.32 23.90 -13.63
CA PRO A 357 -43.24 22.80 -13.88
C PRO A 357 -42.49 21.63 -14.53
N MET A 358 -42.85 20.39 -14.15
CA MET A 358 -42.33 19.19 -14.82
C MET A 358 -42.87 19.13 -16.25
N ASP A 359 -42.00 19.33 -17.25
CA ASP A 359 -42.39 19.34 -18.66
C ASP A 359 -43.04 18.01 -19.10
N GLY A 360 -44.22 18.10 -19.74
CA GLY A 360 -44.50 17.24 -20.90
C GLY A 360 -45.51 16.08 -20.83
N SER A 361 -46.42 15.97 -19.86
CA SER A 361 -47.52 14.98 -19.96
C SER A 361 -48.77 15.38 -19.16
N TRP A 362 -49.95 14.78 -19.44
CA TRP A 362 -51.15 15.04 -18.63
C TRP A 362 -51.03 14.54 -17.19
N PHE A 363 -50.13 13.57 -16.94
CA PHE A 363 -49.84 13.01 -15.62
C PHE A 363 -48.89 13.88 -14.78
N THR A 364 -48.06 14.73 -15.42
CA THR A 364 -47.10 15.63 -14.74
C THR A 364 -47.63 17.05 -14.57
N LYS A 365 -48.86 17.31 -15.02
CA LYS A 365 -49.53 18.61 -14.93
C LYS A 365 -49.85 18.97 -13.47
N GLY A 366 -49.21 20.02 -12.95
CA GLY A 366 -49.35 20.47 -11.56
C GLY A 366 -48.23 20.00 -10.62
N LEU A 367 -47.29 19.19 -11.13
CA LEU A 367 -46.07 18.83 -10.42
C LEU A 367 -44.94 19.81 -10.75
N TRP A 368 -44.15 20.15 -9.73
CA TRP A 368 -43.07 21.12 -9.82
C TRP A 368 -41.76 20.46 -9.37
N HIS A 369 -40.65 20.81 -10.03
CA HIS A 369 -39.31 20.43 -9.59
C HIS A 369 -38.38 21.65 -9.59
N HIS A 370 -37.33 21.58 -8.78
CA HIS A 370 -36.21 22.52 -8.86
C HIS A 370 -35.37 22.19 -10.10
N ALA A 371 -35.27 23.11 -11.06
CA ALA A 371 -34.56 22.90 -12.32
C ALA A 371 -33.43 23.92 -12.49
N PRO A 372 -32.25 23.54 -13.04
CA PRO A 372 -31.15 24.47 -13.24
C PRO A 372 -31.53 25.61 -14.19
N TYR A 373 -31.32 26.86 -13.74
CA TYR A 373 -31.59 28.07 -14.51
C TYR A 373 -30.29 28.78 -14.90
N GLN A 374 -29.88 28.57 -16.16
CA GLN A 374 -28.60 29.06 -16.71
C GLN A 374 -28.46 30.60 -16.75
N ARG A 375 -29.57 31.33 -16.63
CA ARG A 375 -29.62 32.80 -16.65
C ARG A 375 -29.90 33.41 -15.27
N ALA A 376 -29.60 32.69 -14.19
CA ALA A 376 -29.79 33.14 -12.82
C ALA A 376 -28.91 34.36 -12.49
N ASP A 377 -29.52 35.52 -12.22
CA ASP A 377 -28.80 36.71 -11.75
C ASP A 377 -28.29 36.50 -10.32
N LEU A 378 -26.96 36.49 -10.16
CA LEU A 378 -26.26 36.37 -8.88
C LEU A 378 -26.04 37.74 -8.22
N ARG A 379 -26.45 38.83 -8.87
CA ARG A 379 -26.30 40.22 -8.40
C ARG A 379 -24.87 40.52 -8.01
N LEU A 380 -23.93 40.17 -8.88
CA LEU A 380 -22.51 40.42 -8.68
C LEU A 380 -22.25 41.92 -8.63
N GLN A 381 -21.66 42.41 -7.54
CA GLN A 381 -21.22 43.80 -7.40
C GLN A 381 -19.78 43.85 -6.90
N THR A 382 -19.07 44.92 -7.22
CA THR A 382 -17.67 45.14 -6.79
C THR A 382 -17.52 46.42 -5.99
N TYR A 383 -16.50 46.48 -5.12
CA TYR A 383 -16.16 47.68 -4.36
C TYR A 383 -14.66 47.79 -4.10
N PRO A 384 -14.10 49.02 -4.12
CA PRO A 384 -12.66 49.24 -4.03
C PRO A 384 -12.07 48.87 -2.66
N ILE A 385 -10.80 48.47 -2.68
CA ILE A 385 -10.00 48.26 -1.47
C ILE A 385 -9.13 49.50 -1.24
N ASP A 386 -9.56 50.37 -0.32
CA ASP A 386 -8.89 51.65 -0.01
C ASP A 386 -7.59 51.49 0.82
N THR A 387 -7.31 50.27 1.30
CA THR A 387 -6.17 49.94 2.18
C THR A 387 -5.24 48.91 1.54
N GLU A 388 -4.03 48.72 2.09
CA GLU A 388 -3.09 47.66 1.67
C GLU A 388 -3.77 46.27 1.69
N LEU A 389 -3.88 45.63 0.50
CA LEU A 389 -4.62 44.38 0.23
C LEU A 389 -4.34 43.28 1.26
N LEU A 390 -3.06 43.00 1.50
CA LEU A 390 -2.60 41.90 2.36
C LEU A 390 -3.06 42.07 3.81
N GLN A 391 -3.07 43.30 4.32
CA GLN A 391 -3.58 43.57 5.67
C GLN A 391 -5.06 43.28 5.78
N ARG A 392 -5.82 43.64 4.74
CA ARG A 392 -7.25 43.47 4.70
C ARG A 392 -7.64 41.99 4.60
N MET A 393 -6.94 41.23 3.75
CA MET A 393 -7.09 39.78 3.64
C MET A 393 -6.81 39.06 4.97
N TYR A 394 -5.70 39.40 5.64
CA TYR A 394 -5.37 38.87 6.96
C TYR A 394 -6.49 39.14 7.98
N ARG A 395 -6.98 40.39 8.06
CA ARG A 395 -8.06 40.74 9.00
C ARG A 395 -9.36 40.00 8.69
N GLN A 396 -9.73 39.87 7.42
CA GLN A 396 -10.91 39.09 7.01
C GLN A 396 -10.76 37.61 7.40
N GLN A 397 -9.56 37.04 7.25
CA GLN A 397 -9.28 35.65 7.64
C GLN A 397 -9.42 35.45 9.15
N ILE A 398 -8.72 36.25 9.98
CA ILE A 398 -8.82 36.14 11.45
C ILE A 398 -10.26 36.37 11.93
N LYS A 399 -10.98 37.32 11.32
CA LYS A 399 -12.39 37.57 11.62
C LYS A 399 -13.25 36.34 11.30
N LEU A 400 -13.10 35.75 10.12
CA LEU A 400 -13.84 34.56 9.71
C LEU A 400 -13.63 33.40 10.68
N ILE A 401 -12.38 33.19 11.10
CA ILE A 401 -11.98 32.16 12.07
C ILE A 401 -12.70 32.36 13.41
N LYS A 402 -12.59 33.56 14.00
CA LYS A 402 -13.20 33.87 15.29
C LYS A 402 -14.73 33.85 15.22
N ASP A 403 -15.32 34.38 14.15
CA ASP A 403 -16.78 34.42 13.95
C ASP A 403 -17.38 33.02 13.80
N ASN A 404 -16.70 32.12 13.07
CA ASN A 404 -17.12 30.71 12.95
C ASN A 404 -17.04 30.00 14.30
N ALA A 405 -15.93 30.17 15.02
CA ALA A 405 -15.77 29.59 16.35
C ALA A 405 -16.83 30.11 17.34
N ARG A 406 -17.17 31.41 17.29
CA ARG A 406 -18.18 32.02 18.15
C ARG A 406 -19.62 31.59 17.82
N PHE A 407 -19.84 31.05 16.63
CA PHE A 407 -21.12 30.44 16.25
C PHE A 407 -21.24 29.00 16.75
N LEU A 408 -20.14 28.23 16.68
CA LEU A 408 -20.10 26.82 17.09
C LEU A 408 -19.93 26.66 18.62
N ALA A 409 -19.18 27.55 19.26
CA ALA A 409 -18.92 27.59 20.68
C ALA A 409 -19.33 28.97 21.23
N VAL A 410 -20.57 29.06 21.69
CA VAL A 410 -21.23 30.32 21.99
C VAL A 410 -20.82 30.82 23.38
N PRO A 411 -20.18 32.01 23.50
CA PRO A 411 -19.94 32.62 24.81
C PRO A 411 -21.25 32.95 25.52
N THR A 412 -21.31 32.82 26.84
CA THR A 412 -22.53 33.09 27.63
C THR A 412 -23.06 34.51 27.39
N GLU A 413 -22.17 35.47 27.14
CA GLU A 413 -22.50 36.86 26.85
C GLU A 413 -23.22 37.03 25.49
N ASP A 414 -22.86 36.21 24.49
CA ASP A 414 -23.55 36.18 23.20
C ASP A 414 -24.93 35.54 23.32
N GLU A 415 -25.06 34.53 24.20
CA GLU A 415 -26.33 33.90 24.50
C GLU A 415 -27.31 34.86 25.17
N ASP A 416 -26.82 35.67 26.11
CA ASP A 416 -27.66 36.67 26.75
C ASP A 416 -28.08 37.81 25.80
N ALA A 417 -27.35 38.02 24.69
CA ALA A 417 -27.65 39.06 23.69
C ALA A 417 -28.66 38.63 22.61
N LYS A 418 -28.92 37.33 22.41
CA LYS A 418 -29.81 36.82 21.35
C LYS A 418 -30.47 35.49 21.78
N SER A 419 -31.71 35.21 21.39
CA SER A 419 -32.38 33.99 21.89
C SER A 419 -31.80 32.68 21.31
N ARG A 420 -31.65 31.66 22.18
CA ARG A 420 -31.13 30.31 21.85
C ARG A 420 -31.98 29.60 20.81
N GLN A 421 -33.30 29.71 20.97
CA GLN A 421 -34.28 29.06 20.11
C GLN A 421 -34.23 29.61 18.67
N GLU A 422 -33.96 30.90 18.49
CA GLU A 422 -33.80 31.50 17.17
C GLU A 422 -32.56 30.97 16.44
N ARG A 423 -31.47 30.71 17.17
CA ARG A 423 -30.26 30.12 16.59
C ARG A 423 -30.43 28.64 16.27
N LEU A 424 -31.03 27.89 17.17
CA LEU A 424 -31.26 26.46 16.99
C LEU A 424 -32.26 26.17 15.86
N SER A 425 -33.32 26.99 15.73
CA SER A 425 -34.27 26.88 14.61
C SER A 425 -33.65 27.30 13.27
N ALA A 426 -32.78 28.32 13.26
CA ALA A 426 -31.99 28.64 12.07
C ALA A 426 -31.06 27.47 11.67
N TRP A 427 -30.48 26.79 12.65
CA TRP A 427 -29.61 25.62 12.43
C TRP A 427 -30.38 24.39 11.91
N LEU A 428 -31.53 24.06 12.51
CA LEU A 428 -32.38 22.93 12.12
C LEU A 428 -33.16 23.15 10.81
N GLY A 429 -33.53 24.40 10.49
CA GLY A 429 -34.32 24.75 9.31
C GLY A 429 -33.59 24.58 7.96
N ILE A 430 -32.28 24.29 7.99
CA ILE A 430 -31.43 24.13 6.80
C ILE A 430 -31.43 22.69 6.27
N GLY A 431 -32.10 21.74 6.94
CA GLY A 431 -32.15 20.35 6.47
C GLY A 431 -30.82 19.60 6.62
N MET A 432 -29.94 20.06 7.51
CA MET A 432 -28.73 19.35 7.91
C MET A 432 -29.13 18.26 8.90
N ASN A 433 -29.15 17.00 8.46
CA ASN A 433 -29.30 15.88 9.37
C ASN A 433 -28.17 15.92 10.41
N ILE A 434 -28.53 15.68 11.67
CA ILE A 434 -27.65 15.64 12.85
C ILE A 434 -26.45 14.66 12.66
N ALA A 435 -26.47 13.79 11.65
CA ALA A 435 -25.32 12.98 11.26
C ALA A 435 -24.08 13.78 10.76
N ASN A 436 -24.24 15.04 10.32
CA ASN A 436 -23.12 15.91 9.93
C ASN A 436 -22.43 16.61 11.13
N VAL A 437 -22.96 16.41 12.35
CA VAL A 437 -22.48 17.04 13.58
C VAL A 437 -21.10 16.52 14.01
N ALA A 438 -20.69 15.35 13.52
CA ALA A 438 -19.32 14.84 13.66
C ALA A 438 -18.24 15.72 12.98
N SER A 439 -18.62 16.80 12.30
CA SER A 439 -17.73 17.70 11.54
C SER A 439 -17.34 19.00 12.29
N PHE A 440 -17.51 19.09 13.62
CA PHE A 440 -17.17 20.28 14.44
C PHE A 440 -15.70 20.72 14.46
N MET A 441 -14.95 20.45 13.40
CA MET A 441 -13.72 21.16 13.10
C MET A 441 -14.09 22.62 12.87
N ILE A 442 -13.64 23.52 13.75
CA ILE A 442 -13.55 24.91 13.35
C ILE A 442 -12.67 24.89 12.11
N PRO A 443 -13.17 25.36 10.96
CA PRO A 443 -12.56 25.00 9.69
C PRO A 443 -11.13 25.51 9.52
N VAL A 444 -10.63 26.33 10.45
CA VAL A 444 -9.28 26.88 10.54
C VAL A 444 -8.19 25.85 10.30
N LEU A 445 -8.12 24.77 11.09
CA LEU A 445 -6.99 23.83 11.01
C LEU A 445 -7.04 23.06 9.70
N GLY A 446 -8.17 22.45 9.37
CA GLY A 446 -8.33 21.68 8.15
C GLY A 446 -8.15 22.52 6.87
N GLN A 447 -8.64 23.77 6.84
CA GLN A 447 -8.62 24.63 5.66
C GLN A 447 -7.31 25.39 5.46
N LEU A 448 -6.64 25.84 6.54
CA LEU A 448 -5.28 26.40 6.44
C LEU A 448 -4.25 25.34 6.07
N MET A 449 -4.54 24.09 6.41
CA MET A 449 -3.71 22.91 6.14
C MET A 449 -4.13 22.15 4.90
N LEU A 450 -5.07 22.67 4.08
CA LEU A 450 -5.41 22.04 2.80
C LEU A 450 -4.14 21.98 1.94
N ALA A 451 -3.61 20.77 1.91
CA ALA A 451 -2.74 20.22 0.90
C ALA A 451 -3.25 20.60 -0.51
N TYR A 452 -2.32 20.82 -1.41
CA TYR A 452 -2.36 21.62 -2.63
C TYR A 452 -3.22 21.09 -3.79
N ALA A 453 -4.35 20.48 -3.50
CA ALA A 453 -4.99 19.61 -4.48
C ALA A 453 -5.59 20.32 -5.72
N SER A 454 -5.82 21.63 -5.71
CA SER A 454 -6.68 22.24 -6.73
C SER A 454 -6.01 22.80 -7.99
N VAL A 455 -4.71 23.12 -7.97
CA VAL A 455 -4.07 23.81 -9.12
C VAL A 455 -2.65 23.39 -9.41
N GLU A 456 -2.08 22.49 -8.62
CA GLU A 456 -0.69 22.13 -8.84
C GLU A 456 -0.55 21.14 -9.98
N LEU A 457 0.16 21.58 -11.02
CA LEU A 457 0.50 20.76 -12.20
C LEU A 457 1.26 19.49 -11.80
N VAL A 458 2.05 19.56 -10.72
CA VAL A 458 2.82 18.44 -10.17
C VAL A 458 1.92 17.51 -9.33
N GLY A 459 0.87 18.04 -8.71
CA GLY A 459 -0.10 17.26 -7.92
C GLY A 459 -0.99 16.35 -8.77
N GLU A 460 -1.05 16.57 -10.09
CA GLU A 460 -1.68 15.63 -11.03
C GLU A 460 -0.84 14.37 -11.22
N VAL A 461 0.49 14.49 -11.11
CA VAL A 461 1.45 13.39 -11.25
C VAL A 461 1.70 12.69 -9.91
N TYR A 462 1.95 13.45 -8.85
CA TYR A 462 2.31 12.93 -7.53
C TYR A 462 1.19 13.11 -6.50
N HIS A 463 1.03 12.13 -5.62
CA HIS A 463 0.14 12.15 -4.48
C HIS A 463 0.94 12.34 -3.18
N GLY A 464 0.47 13.22 -2.29
CA GLY A 464 1.11 13.48 -1.00
C GLY A 464 2.42 14.29 -1.12
N LEU A 465 2.51 15.21 -2.07
CA LEU A 465 3.68 16.08 -2.27
C LEU A 465 4.03 16.89 -1.02
N GLU A 466 3.05 17.19 -0.17
CA GLU A 466 3.26 17.97 1.04
C GLU A 466 4.22 17.29 2.01
N ASP A 467 4.13 15.96 2.09
CA ASP A 467 4.82 15.14 3.08
C ASP A 467 6.21 14.67 2.61
N LEU A 468 6.58 14.97 1.36
CA LEU A 468 7.91 14.69 0.85
C LEU A 468 8.97 15.52 1.56
N SER A 469 10.11 14.90 1.88
CA SER A 469 11.27 15.67 2.36
C SER A 469 11.71 16.70 1.32
N HIS A 470 12.47 17.72 1.76
CA HIS A 470 13.00 18.72 0.83
C HIS A 470 13.85 18.07 -0.27
N GLY A 471 14.67 17.07 0.06
CA GLY A 471 15.49 16.36 -0.93
C GLY A 471 14.67 15.55 -1.93
N ASP A 472 13.71 14.76 -1.43
CA ASP A 472 12.81 13.95 -2.27
C ASP A 472 12.02 14.79 -3.26
N PHE A 473 11.55 15.97 -2.83
CA PHE A 473 10.83 16.88 -3.70
C PHE A 473 11.71 17.44 -4.83
N GLU A 474 12.94 17.84 -4.51
CA GLU A 474 13.86 18.35 -5.53
C GLU A 474 14.18 17.26 -6.56
N GLU A 475 14.47 16.04 -6.10
CA GLU A 475 14.67 14.89 -6.99
C GLU A 475 13.43 14.56 -7.83
N GLY A 476 12.24 14.56 -7.21
CA GLY A 476 10.97 14.28 -7.91
C GLY A 476 10.59 15.33 -8.96
N PHE A 477 10.89 16.60 -8.69
CA PHE A 477 10.64 17.70 -9.63
C PHE A 477 11.66 17.69 -10.79
N GLU A 478 12.94 17.46 -10.52
CA GLU A 478 13.97 17.32 -11.56
C GLU A 478 13.63 16.19 -12.53
N HIS A 479 13.17 15.05 -12.00
CA HIS A 479 12.72 13.93 -12.81
C HIS A 479 11.52 14.31 -13.69
N LEU A 480 10.55 15.04 -13.14
CA LEU A 480 9.37 15.51 -13.87
C LEU A 480 9.73 16.48 -15.00
N VAL A 481 10.65 17.43 -14.77
CA VAL A 481 11.16 18.34 -15.81
C VAL A 481 11.87 17.57 -16.91
N SER A 482 12.74 16.62 -16.55
CA SER A 482 13.48 15.80 -17.51
C SER A 482 12.53 14.92 -18.35
N ALA A 483 11.56 14.26 -17.72
CA ALA A 483 10.51 13.51 -18.41
C ALA A 483 9.64 14.41 -19.31
N GLY A 484 9.26 15.60 -18.81
CA GLY A 484 8.46 16.57 -19.55
C GLY A 484 9.14 17.09 -20.82
N ALA A 485 10.46 17.36 -20.75
CA ALA A 485 11.25 17.75 -21.92
C ALA A 485 11.29 16.64 -22.99
N ASN A 486 11.43 15.39 -22.57
CA ASN A 486 11.40 14.22 -23.47
C ASN A 486 10.01 14.00 -24.08
N ILE A 487 8.92 14.18 -23.32
CA ILE A 487 7.54 14.14 -23.85
C ILE A 487 7.33 15.24 -24.90
N ALA A 488 7.75 16.48 -24.62
CA ALA A 488 7.63 17.60 -25.55
C ALA A 488 8.42 17.36 -26.84
N PHE A 489 9.63 16.79 -26.73
CA PHE A 489 10.45 16.40 -27.88
C PHE A 489 9.76 15.32 -28.74
N MET A 490 9.23 14.26 -28.13
CA MET A 490 8.46 13.23 -28.85
C MET A 490 7.24 13.82 -29.57
N ALA A 491 6.51 14.73 -28.93
CA ALA A 491 5.35 15.40 -29.51
C ALA A 491 5.73 16.34 -30.68
N ALA A 492 6.86 17.06 -30.56
CA ALA A 492 7.36 17.94 -31.60
C ALA A 492 7.80 17.16 -32.86
N LEU A 493 8.50 16.03 -32.68
CA LEU A 493 8.88 15.14 -33.78
C LEU A 493 7.67 14.57 -34.53
N ALA A 494 6.59 14.21 -33.81
CA ALA A 494 5.35 13.75 -34.43
C ALA A 494 4.66 14.83 -35.30
N LYS A 495 4.86 16.12 -34.99
CA LYS A 495 4.30 17.26 -35.74
C LYS A 495 5.21 17.71 -36.90
N SER A 496 6.52 17.46 -36.85
CA SER A 496 7.49 17.93 -37.85
C SER A 496 7.68 16.95 -39.01
N ALA A 497 6.71 16.86 -39.92
CA ALA A 497 6.85 15.99 -41.10
C ALA A 497 7.83 16.53 -42.18
N HIS A 498 8.26 17.82 -42.14
CA HIS A 498 9.06 18.43 -43.22
C HIS A 498 10.05 19.55 -42.77
N GLY A 499 11.08 19.23 -41.97
CA GLY A 499 12.37 19.91 -42.16
C GLY A 499 13.00 20.77 -41.05
N ALA A 500 12.58 20.71 -39.79
CA ALA A 500 13.40 21.20 -38.68
C ALA A 500 13.28 20.25 -37.48
N MET A 501 14.39 19.58 -37.13
CA MET A 501 14.47 18.73 -35.94
C MET A 501 14.53 19.62 -34.69
N PRO A 502 13.66 19.42 -33.67
CA PRO A 502 13.84 20.08 -32.38
C PRO A 502 15.17 19.65 -31.74
N ALA A 503 15.75 20.51 -30.91
CA ALA A 503 16.97 20.17 -30.17
C ALA A 503 16.70 18.98 -29.23
N GLU A 504 17.62 18.01 -29.23
CA GLU A 504 17.53 16.81 -28.42
C GLU A 504 17.68 17.12 -26.92
N PRO A 505 16.70 16.75 -26.06
CA PRO A 505 16.82 16.92 -24.62
C PRO A 505 17.77 15.87 -24.02
N ALA A 506 18.25 16.13 -22.80
CA ALA A 506 19.02 15.13 -22.06
C ALA A 506 18.18 13.88 -21.74
N PRO A 507 18.80 12.70 -21.58
CA PRO A 507 18.12 11.48 -21.15
C PRO A 507 17.39 11.69 -19.82
N VAL A 508 16.30 10.94 -19.62
CA VAL A 508 15.58 10.95 -18.34
C VAL A 508 16.52 10.43 -17.24
N THR A 509 16.83 11.29 -16.26
CA THR A 509 17.76 10.97 -15.19
C THR A 509 17.11 10.00 -14.21
N ALA A 510 17.61 8.77 -14.12
CA ALA A 510 17.25 7.88 -13.02
C ALA A 510 17.80 8.47 -11.71
N ASN A 511 16.94 8.69 -10.72
CA ASN A 511 17.33 9.15 -9.39
C ASN A 511 16.74 8.24 -8.29
N ASN A 512 17.24 8.39 -7.07
CA ASN A 512 16.86 7.52 -5.96
C ASN A 512 15.36 7.66 -5.65
N PHE A 513 14.82 8.86 -5.74
CA PHE A 513 13.40 9.12 -5.54
C PHE A 513 12.48 8.30 -6.48
N VAL A 514 12.79 8.21 -7.77
CA VAL A 514 12.00 7.43 -8.75
C VAL A 514 11.92 5.95 -8.38
N GLY A 515 13.01 5.37 -7.88
CA GLY A 515 13.01 3.99 -7.40
C GLY A 515 12.18 3.75 -6.15
N THR A 516 11.72 4.82 -5.48
CA THR A 516 10.91 4.73 -4.26
C THR A 516 9.42 4.97 -4.50
N VAL A 517 9.03 5.73 -5.52
CA VAL A 517 7.61 6.02 -5.78
C VAL A 517 6.91 4.87 -6.49
N VAL A 518 5.63 4.69 -6.20
CA VAL A 518 4.79 3.67 -6.83
C VAL A 518 3.49 4.26 -7.38
N PRO A 519 2.96 3.73 -8.49
CA PRO A 519 1.65 4.12 -8.98
C PRO A 519 0.56 3.64 -8.01
N ILE A 520 -0.33 4.55 -7.63
CA ILE A 520 -1.54 4.26 -6.83
C ILE A 520 -2.78 4.75 -7.56
N ARG A 521 -3.88 4.02 -7.41
CA ARG A 521 -5.18 4.41 -7.95
C ARG A 521 -6.03 5.05 -6.86
N LEU A 522 -6.46 6.28 -7.09
CA LEU A 522 -7.32 7.04 -6.19
C LEU A 522 -8.79 6.63 -6.36
N ALA A 523 -9.64 6.96 -5.38
CA ALA A 523 -11.07 6.64 -5.41
C ALA A 523 -11.82 7.24 -6.62
N ASN A 524 -11.33 8.35 -7.17
CA ASN A 524 -11.87 8.98 -8.38
C ASN A 524 -11.40 8.31 -9.68
N GLY A 525 -10.65 7.21 -9.60
CA GLY A 525 -10.14 6.46 -10.75
C GLY A 525 -8.79 6.93 -11.30
N GLN A 526 -8.28 8.09 -10.88
CA GLN A 526 -6.99 8.62 -11.32
C GLN A 526 -5.81 7.81 -10.77
N THR A 527 -4.77 7.63 -11.57
CA THR A 527 -3.50 7.04 -11.14
C THR A 527 -2.49 8.15 -10.85
N ARG A 528 -1.86 8.14 -9.67
CA ARG A 528 -0.80 9.09 -9.29
C ARG A 528 0.37 8.35 -8.65
N LEU A 529 1.53 8.99 -8.61
CA LEU A 529 2.73 8.47 -7.96
C LEU A 529 2.73 8.81 -6.47
N TRP A 530 2.83 7.80 -5.62
CA TRP A 530 2.94 7.97 -4.18
C TRP A 530 4.29 7.46 -3.69
N LYS A 531 4.98 8.28 -2.90
CA LYS A 531 6.12 7.79 -2.11
C LYS A 531 5.55 6.99 -0.94
N PRO A 532 5.90 5.70 -0.79
CA PRO A 532 5.28 4.79 0.15
C PRO A 532 5.80 5.01 1.58
N ASP A 533 5.59 6.23 2.07
CA ASP A 533 5.97 6.69 3.39
C ASP A 533 4.74 6.66 4.30
N LEU A 534 4.85 5.89 5.37
CA LEU A 534 3.80 5.79 6.38
C LEU A 534 3.98 6.78 7.52
N GLU A 535 5.09 7.51 7.61
CA GLU A 535 5.34 8.47 8.69
C GLU A 535 4.20 9.48 8.90
N PRO A 536 3.60 10.06 7.84
CA PRO A 536 2.46 10.99 8.01
C PRO A 536 1.23 10.35 8.65
N PHE A 537 1.09 9.03 8.57
CA PHE A 537 -0.05 8.27 9.09
C PHE A 537 0.16 7.78 10.53
N GLN A 538 1.33 8.02 11.10
CA GLN A 538 1.66 7.55 12.44
C GLN A 538 0.74 8.18 13.49
N SER A 539 0.23 7.34 14.38
CA SER A 539 -0.51 7.75 15.57
C SER A 539 0.45 7.89 16.75
N SER A 540 0.34 8.99 17.50
CA SER A 540 1.17 9.30 18.67
C SER A 540 0.74 8.54 19.94
N ILE A 541 0.02 7.42 19.82
CA ILE A 541 -0.43 6.65 20.96
C ILE A 541 0.73 5.91 21.62
N GLU A 542 0.77 5.91 22.95
CA GLU A 542 1.58 4.96 23.70
C GLU A 542 0.78 3.68 23.90
N ARG A 543 1.30 2.55 23.47
CA ARG A 543 0.62 1.27 23.64
C ARG A 543 0.61 0.86 25.12
N PRO A 544 -0.56 0.68 25.75
CA PRO A 544 -0.64 0.18 27.12
C PRO A 544 -0.02 -1.23 27.24
N ALA A 545 0.64 -1.52 28.37
CA ALA A 545 1.32 -2.80 28.59
C ALA A 545 0.35 -4.01 28.62
N ASP A 546 -0.91 -3.76 28.95
CA ASP A 546 -2.04 -4.71 29.01
C ASP A 546 -2.78 -4.88 27.68
N ALA A 547 -2.62 -3.95 26.73
CA ALA A 547 -3.20 -4.04 25.39
C ALA A 547 -2.43 -5.05 24.52
N SER A 548 -2.77 -6.33 24.67
CA SER A 548 -2.29 -7.40 23.79
C SER A 548 -3.07 -7.40 22.47
N PRO A 549 -2.40 -7.62 21.31
CA PRO A 549 -3.10 -7.65 20.04
C PRO A 549 -3.94 -8.92 19.96
N GLY A 550 -5.03 -8.85 19.19
CA GLY A 550 -5.78 -10.03 18.79
C GLY A 550 -4.91 -10.99 17.94
N LEU A 551 -5.47 -12.16 17.63
CA LEU A 551 -4.80 -13.14 16.77
C LEU A 551 -4.45 -12.55 15.39
N ASP A 552 -5.29 -11.64 14.90
CA ASP A 552 -5.11 -10.88 13.66
C ASP A 552 -4.01 -9.80 13.75
N GLY A 553 -3.48 -9.48 14.93
CA GLY A 553 -2.44 -8.47 15.16
C GLY A 553 -2.94 -7.05 15.37
N VAL A 554 -4.26 -6.84 15.40
CA VAL A 554 -4.88 -5.55 15.68
C VAL A 554 -5.20 -5.46 17.17
N PHE A 555 -4.98 -4.30 17.79
CA PHE A 555 -5.41 -4.04 19.17
C PHE A 555 -6.39 -2.87 19.21
N GLU A 556 -7.24 -2.84 20.24
CA GLU A 556 -8.26 -1.81 20.43
C GLU A 556 -7.90 -0.89 21.60
N LEU A 557 -8.05 0.41 21.41
CA LEU A 557 -7.85 1.46 22.42
C LEU A 557 -8.90 2.56 22.19
N ASP A 558 -9.69 2.89 23.22
CA ASP A 558 -10.76 3.90 23.17
C ASP A 558 -11.75 3.71 21.99
N GLY A 559 -12.13 2.46 21.71
CA GLY A 559 -13.04 2.11 20.59
C GLY A 559 -12.42 2.25 19.19
N LYS A 560 -11.12 2.55 19.09
CA LYS A 560 -10.37 2.63 17.84
C LYS A 560 -9.42 1.44 17.70
N LYS A 561 -9.19 1.05 16.45
CA LYS A 561 -8.33 -0.09 16.12
C LYS A 561 -6.97 0.37 15.64
N TYR A 562 -5.93 -0.28 16.14
CA TYR A 562 -4.55 0.08 15.86
C TYR A 562 -3.72 -1.12 15.43
N LEU A 563 -2.75 -0.85 14.57
CA LEU A 563 -1.79 -1.81 14.06
C LEU A 563 -0.37 -1.32 14.34
N SER A 564 0.50 -2.22 14.78
CA SER A 564 1.93 -1.96 14.94
C SER A 564 2.71 -2.43 13.72
N LEU A 565 3.41 -1.52 13.04
CA LEU A 565 4.35 -1.82 11.95
C LEU A 565 5.67 -1.11 12.24
N ASP A 566 6.79 -1.82 12.17
CA ASP A 566 8.14 -1.28 12.39
C ASP A 566 8.22 -0.39 13.66
N GLU A 567 7.66 -0.89 14.77
CA GLU A 567 7.60 -0.21 16.09
C GLU A 567 6.79 1.10 16.14
N ARG A 568 6.09 1.45 15.06
CA ARG A 568 5.17 2.59 14.97
C ARG A 568 3.71 2.11 15.01
N HIS A 569 2.81 2.98 15.45
CA HIS A 569 1.39 2.68 15.59
C HIS A 569 0.56 3.42 14.54
N TYR A 570 -0.42 2.73 13.97
CA TYR A 570 -1.28 3.25 12.91
C TYR A 570 -2.74 2.96 13.23
N GLU A 571 -3.61 3.98 13.19
CA GLU A 571 -5.06 3.77 13.27
C GLU A 571 -5.50 3.07 11.97
N VAL A 572 -6.22 1.95 12.09
CA VAL A 572 -6.67 1.15 10.95
C VAL A 572 -8.18 1.06 10.90
N VAL A 573 -8.73 1.14 9.70
CA VAL A 573 -10.16 1.01 9.43
C VAL A 573 -10.41 -0.07 8.39
N HIS A 574 -11.53 -0.78 8.52
CA HIS A 574 -11.92 -1.78 7.55
C HIS A 574 -12.77 -1.14 6.45
N ASN A 575 -12.25 -1.12 5.23
CA ASN A 575 -12.98 -0.62 4.07
C ASN A 575 -13.97 -1.70 3.59
N LYS A 576 -15.27 -1.39 3.65
CA LYS A 576 -16.33 -2.34 3.31
C LYS A 576 -16.41 -2.65 1.81
N ASP A 577 -16.08 -1.67 0.96
CA ASP A 577 -16.18 -1.82 -0.50
C ASP A 577 -15.04 -2.68 -1.06
N LEU A 578 -13.84 -2.51 -0.51
CA LEU A 578 -12.65 -3.29 -0.89
C LEU A 578 -12.52 -4.60 -0.10
N ASN A 579 -13.28 -4.75 0.99
CA ASN A 579 -13.13 -5.82 1.97
C ASN A 579 -11.66 -6.00 2.44
N LYS A 580 -11.00 -4.88 2.73
CA LYS A 580 -9.58 -4.83 3.15
C LYS A 580 -9.38 -3.82 4.28
N TRP A 581 -8.34 -4.04 5.06
CA TRP A 581 -7.84 -3.07 6.03
C TRP A 581 -7.16 -1.90 5.31
N GLN A 582 -7.32 -0.70 5.84
CA GLN A 582 -6.63 0.51 5.41
C GLN A 582 -6.05 1.25 6.61
N ILE A 583 -4.87 1.84 6.44
CA ILE A 583 -4.35 2.82 7.39
C ILE A 583 -5.16 4.09 7.23
N LYS A 584 -5.79 4.56 8.30
CA LYS A 584 -6.63 5.75 8.29
C LYS A 584 -5.76 6.98 8.06
N HIS A 585 -6.15 7.79 7.08
CA HIS A 585 -5.50 9.06 6.83
C HIS A 585 -5.78 10.07 7.97
N PRO A 586 -4.78 10.85 8.45
CA PRO A 586 -4.99 11.89 9.46
C PRO A 586 -6.05 12.95 9.08
N TRP A 587 -6.09 13.34 7.80
CA TRP A 587 -7.08 14.25 7.24
C TRP A 587 -8.38 13.55 6.77
N PRO A 588 -9.57 14.02 7.18
CA PRO A 588 -10.87 13.45 6.76
C PRO A 588 -11.17 13.56 5.26
N ASP A 589 -10.65 14.60 4.60
CA ASP A 589 -10.88 14.88 3.17
C ASP A 589 -9.85 14.18 2.25
N ALA A 590 -8.95 13.37 2.80
CA ALA A 590 -7.91 12.71 2.01
C ALA A 590 -8.51 11.68 1.03
N THR A 591 -8.00 11.70 -0.20
CA THR A 591 -8.52 10.88 -1.30
C THR A 591 -7.87 9.50 -1.39
N PHE A 592 -6.88 9.23 -0.54
CA PHE A 592 -6.15 7.97 -0.47
C PHE A 592 -5.88 7.56 0.97
N SER A 593 -5.86 6.26 1.21
CA SER A 593 -5.47 5.62 2.46
C SER A 593 -4.76 4.32 2.11
N PRO A 594 -3.53 4.07 2.60
CA PRO A 594 -2.77 2.87 2.25
C PRO A 594 -3.54 1.60 2.58
N VAL A 595 -3.78 0.78 1.56
CA VAL A 595 -4.43 -0.54 1.70
C VAL A 595 -3.42 -1.54 2.25
N LEU A 596 -3.89 -2.38 3.17
CA LEU A 596 -3.13 -3.42 3.81
C LEU A 596 -3.56 -4.80 3.31
N GLU A 597 -2.56 -5.60 2.95
CA GLU A 597 -2.63 -7.05 2.84
C GLU A 597 -2.31 -7.67 4.20
N HIS A 598 -2.99 -8.75 4.57
CA HIS A 598 -2.74 -9.45 5.83
C HIS A 598 -2.84 -10.96 5.68
N ASN A 599 -2.10 -11.69 6.51
CA ASN A 599 -2.11 -13.16 6.51
C ASN A 599 -3.08 -13.79 7.53
N GLY A 600 -3.78 -12.95 8.31
CA GLY A 600 -4.74 -13.38 9.33
C GLY A 600 -4.13 -13.82 10.66
N VAL A 601 -2.80 -13.82 10.80
CA VAL A 601 -2.08 -14.18 12.05
C VAL A 601 -1.10 -13.08 12.49
N GLY A 602 -1.44 -11.82 12.21
CA GLY A 602 -0.65 -10.65 12.62
C GLY A 602 0.40 -10.16 11.65
N GLY A 603 0.61 -10.84 10.52
CA GLY A 603 1.48 -10.35 9.44
C GLY A 603 0.71 -9.40 8.52
N PHE A 604 1.20 -8.16 8.39
CA PHE A 604 0.61 -7.13 7.53
C PHE A 604 1.66 -6.54 6.60
N ARG A 605 1.21 -6.16 5.40
CA ARG A 605 2.00 -5.46 4.38
C ARG A 605 1.14 -4.40 3.71
N HIS A 606 1.65 -3.20 3.48
CA HIS A 606 0.95 -2.24 2.61
C HIS A 606 1.28 -2.48 1.13
N ILE A 607 0.39 -2.04 0.24
CA ILE A 607 0.47 -2.32 -1.21
C ILE A 607 1.81 -1.96 -1.88
N ALA A 608 2.57 -1.03 -1.30
CA ALA A 608 3.81 -0.51 -1.87
C ALA A 608 5.08 -1.12 -1.28
N GLU A 609 4.96 -2.01 -0.28
CA GLU A 609 6.10 -2.75 0.26
C GLU A 609 6.56 -3.82 -0.73
N LEU A 610 7.88 -3.88 -0.96
CA LEU A 610 8.56 -4.86 -1.82
C LEU A 610 9.38 -5.87 -0.99
N PRO A 611 8.80 -6.99 -0.52
CA PRO A 611 9.52 -7.97 0.30
C PRO A 611 10.79 -8.54 -0.35
N ARG A 612 10.88 -8.50 -1.68
CA ARG A 612 12.09 -8.89 -2.43
C ARG A 612 13.32 -8.09 -2.03
N GLN A 613 13.14 -6.81 -1.67
CA GLN A 613 14.21 -5.91 -1.27
C GLN A 613 14.52 -5.95 0.23
N TRP A 614 13.72 -6.67 1.03
CA TRP A 614 13.93 -6.72 2.47
C TRP A 614 15.15 -7.57 2.86
N ALA A 615 15.86 -7.07 3.86
CA ALA A 615 16.86 -7.81 4.60
C ALA A 615 16.21 -8.91 5.46
N LYS A 616 17.02 -9.89 5.89
CA LYS A 616 16.56 -11.08 6.62
C LYS A 616 15.83 -10.73 7.91
N GLU A 617 16.37 -9.75 8.63
CA GLU A 617 15.93 -9.30 9.94
C GLU A 617 14.52 -8.70 9.81
N LYS A 618 14.31 -7.88 8.77
CA LYS A 618 12.99 -7.32 8.46
C LYS A 618 12.00 -8.42 8.07
N LEU A 619 12.41 -9.38 7.23
CA LEU A 619 11.54 -10.51 6.87
C LEU A 619 11.06 -11.30 8.10
N PHE A 620 11.92 -11.49 9.09
CA PHE A 620 11.51 -12.14 10.34
C PHE A 620 10.62 -11.24 11.20
N LYS A 621 11.03 -9.99 11.48
CA LYS A 621 10.27 -9.04 12.32
C LYS A 621 8.87 -8.73 11.78
N ARG A 622 8.68 -8.79 10.45
CA ARG A 622 7.39 -8.55 9.80
C ARG A 622 6.45 -9.76 9.82
N LEU A 623 6.83 -10.92 10.39
CA LEU A 623 5.95 -12.10 10.51
C LEU A 623 4.72 -11.86 11.41
N GLY A 624 4.76 -10.81 12.23
CA GLY A 624 3.64 -10.32 13.03
C GLY A 624 3.97 -10.17 14.51
N HIS A 625 2.96 -9.95 15.34
CA HIS A 625 3.13 -9.73 16.78
C HIS A 625 3.76 -10.91 17.53
N SER A 626 3.65 -12.12 16.96
CA SER A 626 4.19 -13.35 17.53
C SER A 626 5.71 -13.34 17.66
N VAL A 627 6.43 -12.50 16.91
CA VAL A 627 7.90 -12.36 17.00
C VAL A 627 8.36 -11.11 17.74
N THR A 628 7.44 -10.23 18.16
CA THR A 628 7.78 -8.98 18.85
C THR A 628 8.55 -9.24 20.15
N GLY A 629 9.65 -8.51 20.36
CA GLY A 629 10.51 -8.63 21.54
C GLY A 629 11.61 -9.69 21.43
N LEU A 630 11.63 -10.51 20.37
CA LEU A 630 12.75 -11.42 20.11
C LEU A 630 13.94 -10.64 19.54
N SER A 631 15.14 -10.96 20.02
CA SER A 631 16.38 -10.36 19.52
C SER A 631 16.76 -10.88 18.13
N ASP A 632 17.61 -10.15 17.41
CA ASP A 632 18.10 -10.57 16.09
C ASP A 632 18.85 -11.93 16.20
N THR A 633 19.57 -12.16 17.29
CA THR A 633 20.22 -13.45 17.59
C THR A 633 19.19 -14.58 17.73
N ALA A 634 18.08 -14.34 18.45
CA ALA A 634 17.02 -15.33 18.59
C ALA A 634 16.34 -15.62 17.24
N ALA A 635 16.14 -14.59 16.41
CA ALA A 635 15.60 -14.75 15.06
C ALA A 635 16.48 -15.67 14.20
N GLU A 636 17.80 -15.48 14.22
CA GLU A 636 18.73 -16.36 13.50
C GLU A 636 18.71 -17.80 14.02
N GLN A 637 18.69 -17.98 15.35
CA GLN A 637 18.61 -19.30 15.97
C GLN A 637 17.34 -20.04 15.57
N ILE A 638 16.18 -19.37 15.62
CA ILE A 638 14.89 -19.93 15.21
C ILE A 638 14.92 -20.36 13.75
N LEU A 639 15.42 -19.51 12.84
CA LEU A 639 15.47 -19.83 11.42
C LEU A 639 16.40 -21.01 11.11
N ASN A 640 17.53 -21.12 11.81
CA ASN A 640 18.44 -22.27 11.68
C ASN A 640 17.84 -23.57 12.24
N VAL A 641 17.12 -23.48 13.37
CA VAL A 641 16.42 -24.63 13.98
C VAL A 641 15.39 -25.22 13.02
N VAL A 642 14.60 -24.37 12.35
CA VAL A 642 13.50 -24.80 11.47
C VAL A 642 13.94 -25.03 10.02
N ASP A 643 15.18 -24.64 9.68
CA ASP A 643 15.74 -24.71 8.33
C ASP A 643 14.94 -23.86 7.31
N VAL A 644 14.61 -22.63 7.70
CA VAL A 644 13.86 -21.68 6.88
C VAL A 644 14.82 -20.67 6.26
N ASP A 645 14.88 -20.65 4.93
CA ASP A 645 15.68 -19.70 4.16
C ASP A 645 14.95 -18.37 3.90
N HIS A 646 15.70 -17.40 3.36
CA HIS A 646 15.16 -16.06 3.09
C HIS A 646 14.13 -16.09 1.96
N ALA A 647 14.23 -17.04 1.03
CA ALA A 647 13.32 -17.15 -0.10
C ALA A 647 11.92 -17.57 0.37
N LEU A 648 11.82 -18.51 1.31
CA LEU A 648 10.55 -18.90 1.91
C LEU A 648 9.92 -17.75 2.69
N LEU A 649 10.69 -17.03 3.53
CA LEU A 649 10.16 -15.85 4.23
C LEU A 649 9.67 -14.77 3.26
N ARG A 650 10.40 -14.52 2.17
CA ARG A 650 9.96 -13.58 1.12
C ARG A 650 8.67 -14.04 0.48
N GLN A 651 8.54 -15.32 0.16
CA GLN A 651 7.33 -15.88 -0.41
C GLN A 651 6.14 -15.71 0.54
N VAL A 652 6.33 -16.00 1.84
CA VAL A 652 5.31 -15.80 2.88
C VAL A 652 4.77 -14.36 2.87
N HIS A 653 5.65 -13.36 2.73
CA HIS A 653 5.24 -11.95 2.66
C HIS A 653 4.62 -11.55 1.32
N VAL A 654 5.14 -12.04 0.20
CA VAL A 654 4.61 -11.73 -1.14
C VAL A 654 3.20 -12.30 -1.30
N GLU A 655 2.94 -13.49 -0.77
CA GLU A 655 1.66 -14.18 -0.89
C GLU A 655 0.69 -13.89 0.27
N SER A 656 1.10 -13.08 1.25
CA SER A 656 0.34 -12.84 2.48
C SER A 656 -0.04 -14.16 3.18
N ALA A 657 0.88 -15.12 3.19
CA ALA A 657 0.64 -16.45 3.73
C ALA A 657 0.84 -16.50 5.25
N VAL A 658 0.14 -17.45 5.90
CA VAL A 658 0.43 -17.82 7.30
C VAL A 658 1.82 -18.48 7.34
N PRO A 659 2.71 -18.09 8.27
CA PRO A 659 4.03 -18.72 8.39
C PRO A 659 3.90 -20.23 8.70
N PRO A 660 4.84 -21.07 8.23
CA PRO A 660 4.76 -22.52 8.45
C PRO A 660 4.62 -22.89 9.94
N GLY A 661 3.82 -23.91 10.23
CA GLY A 661 3.49 -24.33 11.59
C GLY A 661 4.71 -24.68 12.44
N GLN A 662 5.74 -25.27 11.84
CA GLN A 662 7.01 -25.55 12.54
C GLN A 662 7.72 -24.25 12.96
N LEU A 663 7.69 -23.21 12.13
CA LEU A 663 8.23 -21.90 12.46
C LEU A 663 7.41 -21.23 13.57
N ARG A 664 6.08 -21.27 13.46
CA ARG A 664 5.18 -20.72 14.49
C ARG A 664 5.38 -21.40 15.85
N ASP A 665 5.56 -22.72 15.88
CA ASP A 665 5.81 -23.47 17.10
C ASP A 665 7.19 -23.17 17.71
N THR A 666 8.26 -23.15 16.92
CA THR A 666 9.59 -22.81 17.45
C THR A 666 9.63 -21.36 17.96
N VAL A 667 9.02 -20.39 17.25
CA VAL A 667 8.86 -19.01 17.76
C VAL A 667 8.14 -18.99 19.11
N LYS A 668 7.03 -19.73 19.23
CA LYS A 668 6.27 -19.85 20.49
C LYS A 668 7.16 -20.30 21.65
N ARG A 669 7.99 -21.32 21.43
CA ARG A 669 8.86 -21.90 22.46
C ARG A 669 10.01 -21.00 22.86
N PHE A 670 10.64 -20.30 21.92
CA PHE A 670 11.64 -19.28 22.24
C PHE A 670 11.05 -18.16 23.10
N ARG A 671 9.79 -17.76 22.85
CA ARG A 671 9.11 -16.76 23.68
C ARG A 671 8.81 -17.25 25.09
N LEU A 672 8.37 -18.49 25.25
CA LEU A 672 8.16 -19.08 26.56
C LEU A 672 9.47 -19.17 27.35
N ASP A 673 10.57 -19.57 26.69
CA ASP A 673 11.89 -19.62 27.33
C ASP A 673 12.35 -18.23 27.80
N MET A 674 12.18 -17.21 26.95
CA MET A 674 12.49 -15.81 27.26
C MET A 674 11.63 -15.26 28.40
N ALA A 675 10.32 -15.55 28.42
CA ALA A 675 9.43 -15.13 29.49
C ALA A 675 9.80 -15.75 30.85
N LEU A 676 10.30 -16.99 30.85
CA LEU A 676 10.81 -17.65 32.05
C LEU A 676 12.21 -17.17 32.45
N GLU A 677 13.00 -16.59 31.54
CA GLU A 677 14.26 -15.90 31.91
C GLU A 677 14.00 -14.60 32.65
N SER A 678 12.95 -13.87 32.28
CA SER A 678 12.65 -12.56 32.86
C SER A 678 11.79 -12.62 34.13
N ALA A 679 11.21 -13.78 34.46
CA ALA A 679 10.38 -13.95 35.66
C ALA A 679 11.22 -14.12 36.95
N PRO A 680 10.86 -13.45 38.07
CA PRO A 680 11.48 -13.70 39.37
C PRO A 680 11.26 -15.15 39.83
N PHE A 681 12.33 -15.85 40.23
CA PHE A 681 12.35 -17.28 40.54
C PHE A 681 11.51 -17.69 41.78
N GLU A 682 10.99 -16.75 42.57
CA GLU A 682 10.52 -17.04 43.94
C GLU A 682 9.04 -17.42 44.11
N GLU A 683 8.16 -17.28 43.11
CA GLU A 683 6.70 -17.45 43.34
C GLU A 683 6.05 -18.71 42.75
N SER A 684 6.74 -19.55 41.99
CA SER A 684 6.12 -20.69 41.29
C SER A 684 6.83 -22.00 41.62
N GLY A 685 6.26 -22.80 42.54
CA GLY A 685 6.81 -24.13 42.87
C GLY A 685 7.02 -25.01 41.63
N GLY A 686 8.18 -25.69 41.55
CA GLY A 686 8.56 -26.57 40.43
C GLY A 686 9.91 -26.17 39.81
N THR A 687 10.48 -27.06 38.99
CA THR A 687 11.68 -26.74 38.20
C THR A 687 11.33 -25.84 37.01
N ARG A 688 12.29 -25.08 36.48
CA ARG A 688 12.11 -24.23 35.30
C ARG A 688 11.59 -25.01 34.08
N THR A 689 12.02 -26.26 33.93
CA THR A 689 11.55 -27.18 32.89
C THR A 689 10.08 -27.55 33.06
N GLU A 690 9.62 -27.76 34.30
CA GLU A 690 8.21 -28.06 34.59
C GLU A 690 7.33 -26.85 34.29
N GLN A 691 7.76 -25.64 34.66
CA GLN A 691 7.03 -24.40 34.35
C GLN A 691 6.91 -24.17 32.84
N PHE A 692 8.00 -24.37 32.10
CA PHE A 692 7.99 -24.29 30.64
C PHE A 692 6.99 -25.28 30.04
N GLN A 693 7.01 -26.54 30.49
CA GLN A 693 6.12 -27.57 29.98
C GLN A 693 4.65 -27.25 30.26
N LEU A 694 4.32 -26.78 31.48
CA LEU A 694 2.96 -26.36 31.85
C LEU A 694 2.44 -25.24 30.96
N GLN A 695 3.23 -24.17 30.75
CA GLN A 695 2.82 -23.06 29.90
C GLN A 695 2.70 -23.47 28.42
N TYR A 696 3.61 -24.32 27.95
CA TYR A 696 3.54 -24.87 26.59
C TYR A 696 2.29 -25.73 26.40
N ASP A 697 1.96 -26.62 27.33
CA ASP A 697 0.77 -27.49 27.25
C ASP A 697 -0.54 -26.68 27.23
N VAL A 698 -0.63 -25.59 28.01
CA VAL A 698 -1.76 -24.65 27.96
C VAL A 698 -1.90 -24.04 26.56
N SER A 699 -0.78 -23.65 25.95
CA SER A 699 -0.75 -23.07 24.60
C SER A 699 -1.00 -24.07 23.46
N GLU A 700 -1.08 -25.35 23.76
CA GLU A 700 -1.29 -26.46 22.82
C GLU A 700 -2.73 -26.99 22.83
N ARG A 701 -3.61 -26.37 23.63
CA ARG A 701 -5.03 -26.72 23.67
C ARG A 701 -5.69 -26.43 22.31
N LEU A 702 -6.41 -27.43 21.80
CA LEU A 702 -7.17 -27.37 20.56
C LEU A 702 -8.65 -27.51 20.87
N ASP A 703 -9.47 -26.58 20.41
CA ASP A 703 -10.92 -26.62 20.64
C ASP A 703 -11.69 -27.26 19.47
N GLU A 704 -11.10 -27.36 18.28
CA GLU A 704 -11.74 -27.94 17.09
C GLU A 704 -11.67 -29.49 17.10
N PRO A 705 -12.80 -30.21 16.96
CA PRO A 705 -12.84 -31.68 17.03
C PRO A 705 -11.91 -32.38 16.04
N LEU A 706 -11.76 -31.84 14.83
CA LEU A 706 -10.90 -32.40 13.79
C LEU A 706 -9.41 -32.29 14.16
N MET A 707 -9.01 -31.15 14.73
CA MET A 707 -7.64 -30.95 15.21
C MET A 707 -7.34 -31.82 16.44
N GLN A 708 -8.31 -31.97 17.36
CA GLN A 708 -8.20 -32.89 18.50
C GLN A 708 -7.99 -34.34 18.06
N LEU A 709 -8.73 -34.76 17.02
CA LEU A 709 -8.59 -36.09 16.43
C LEU A 709 -7.22 -36.30 15.81
N MET A 710 -6.72 -35.34 15.03
CA MET A 710 -5.37 -35.37 14.46
C MET A 710 -4.28 -35.46 15.55
N ARG A 711 -4.42 -34.69 16.63
CA ARG A 711 -3.50 -34.74 17.77
C ARG A 711 -3.50 -36.10 18.47
N ARG A 712 -4.67 -36.72 18.61
CA ARG A 712 -4.81 -38.05 19.21
C ARG A 712 -4.13 -39.14 18.37
N LEU A 713 -4.20 -39.03 17.05
CA LEU A 713 -3.66 -40.01 16.12
C LEU A 713 -2.14 -39.84 15.92
N PHE A 714 -1.63 -38.61 16.04
CA PHE A 714 -0.20 -38.29 15.95
C PHE A 714 0.26 -37.54 17.21
N PRO A 715 0.40 -38.24 18.36
CA PRO A 715 0.88 -37.62 19.58
C PRO A 715 2.30 -37.09 19.36
N GLY A 716 2.50 -35.79 19.62
CA GLY A 716 3.79 -35.11 19.47
C GLY A 716 3.84 -34.03 18.37
N LEU A 717 2.86 -33.96 17.47
CA LEU A 717 2.75 -32.83 16.53
C LEU A 717 2.32 -31.57 17.28
N PRO A 718 2.91 -30.39 17.07
CA PRO A 718 2.43 -29.13 17.65
C PRO A 718 1.12 -28.60 17.04
N SER A 719 0.46 -27.68 17.74
CA SER A 719 -0.88 -27.15 17.40
C SER A 719 -0.88 -26.46 16.05
N ALA A 720 0.08 -25.56 15.84
CA ALA A 720 0.30 -24.87 14.57
C ALA A 720 0.55 -25.84 13.40
N VAL A 721 1.20 -26.99 13.65
CA VAL A 721 1.45 -27.99 12.61
C VAL A 721 0.19 -28.82 12.31
N VAL A 722 -0.61 -29.11 13.34
CA VAL A 722 -1.94 -29.73 13.16
C VAL A 722 -2.86 -28.81 12.37
N GLU A 723 -2.85 -27.51 12.65
CA GLU A 723 -3.61 -26.51 11.89
C GLU A 723 -3.24 -26.52 10.41
N ASP A 724 -1.94 -26.49 10.09
CA ASP A 724 -1.48 -26.56 8.69
C ASP A 724 -2.00 -27.83 8.02
N LEU A 725 -1.89 -29.00 8.68
CA LEU A 725 -2.38 -30.27 8.14
C LEU A 725 -3.90 -30.29 7.93
N VAL A 726 -4.67 -29.61 8.78
CA VAL A 726 -6.15 -29.58 8.71
C VAL A 726 -6.67 -28.54 7.71
N VAL A 727 -6.06 -27.35 7.65
CA VAL A 727 -6.31 -26.37 6.58
C VAL A 727 -6.12 -27.03 5.22
N ASN A 728 -5.19 -27.99 5.19
CA ASN A 728 -4.78 -28.76 4.04
C ASN A 728 -5.79 -29.81 3.51
N LEU A 729 -6.87 -30.07 4.24
CA LEU A 729 -7.87 -31.06 3.84
C LEU A 729 -8.96 -30.45 2.96
N THR A 730 -9.38 -31.18 1.93
CA THR A 730 -10.59 -30.85 1.18
C THR A 730 -11.83 -31.00 2.07
N PRO A 731 -12.96 -30.33 1.75
CA PRO A 731 -14.19 -30.48 2.53
C PRO A 731 -14.66 -31.93 2.66
N VAL A 732 -14.48 -32.74 1.61
CA VAL A 732 -14.83 -34.17 1.61
C VAL A 732 -13.96 -34.96 2.58
N GLU A 733 -12.66 -34.72 2.58
CA GLU A 733 -11.72 -35.39 3.49
C GLU A 733 -11.97 -34.99 4.95
N LYS A 734 -12.27 -33.71 5.22
CA LYS A 734 -12.65 -33.24 6.56
C LYS A 734 -13.87 -34.01 7.08
N GLN A 735 -14.92 -34.13 6.26
CA GLN A 735 -16.14 -34.82 6.64
C GLN A 735 -15.91 -36.32 6.84
N GLN A 736 -15.18 -36.98 5.93
CA GLN A 736 -14.86 -38.40 6.04
C GLN A 736 -14.03 -38.72 7.30
N LEU A 737 -13.10 -37.84 7.67
CA LEU A 737 -12.25 -37.99 8.85
C LEU A 737 -13.06 -37.84 10.14
N LEU A 738 -14.03 -36.92 10.17
CA LEU A 738 -14.97 -36.76 11.29
C LEU A 738 -15.92 -37.98 11.43
N ASP A 739 -16.45 -38.48 10.32
CA ASP A 739 -17.46 -39.56 10.34
C ASP A 739 -16.85 -40.94 10.65
N THR A 740 -15.65 -41.23 10.12
CA THR A 740 -15.05 -42.57 10.18
C THR A 740 -13.86 -42.68 11.12
N GLY A 741 -13.26 -41.55 11.51
CA GLY A 741 -12.00 -41.51 12.25
C GLY A 741 -10.78 -42.00 11.45
N ARG A 742 -10.91 -42.24 10.14
CA ARG A 742 -9.83 -42.74 9.28
C ARG A 742 -9.13 -41.59 8.55
N ILE A 743 -7.81 -41.54 8.66
CA ILE A 743 -6.98 -40.50 8.02
C ILE A 743 -6.58 -40.94 6.60
N PRO A 744 -6.69 -40.07 5.59
CA PRO A 744 -6.11 -40.32 4.27
C PRO A 744 -4.61 -40.57 4.34
N MET A 745 -4.11 -41.51 3.51
CA MET A 745 -2.70 -41.93 3.54
C MET A 745 -1.73 -40.74 3.43
N HIS A 746 -1.99 -39.84 2.48
CA HIS A 746 -1.15 -38.66 2.26
C HIS A 746 -1.01 -37.74 3.47
N VAL A 747 -2.09 -37.57 4.24
CA VAL A 747 -2.11 -36.77 5.48
C VAL A 747 -1.35 -37.50 6.58
N SER A 748 -1.46 -38.83 6.65
CA SER A 748 -0.73 -39.64 7.62
C SER A 748 0.79 -39.62 7.36
N GLU A 749 1.22 -39.70 6.11
CA GLU A 749 2.63 -39.58 5.72
C GLU A 749 3.15 -38.18 6.01
N ALA A 750 2.33 -37.15 5.78
CA ALA A 750 2.66 -35.78 6.14
C ALA A 750 2.80 -35.56 7.63
N ALA A 751 1.88 -36.09 8.42
CA ALA A 751 1.96 -36.06 9.87
C ALA A 751 3.21 -36.78 10.40
N VAL A 752 3.56 -37.95 9.85
CA VAL A 752 4.77 -38.69 10.24
C VAL A 752 6.04 -37.93 9.89
N TRP A 753 6.10 -37.29 8.72
CA TRP A 753 7.23 -36.45 8.36
C TRP A 753 7.34 -35.23 9.28
N GLN A 754 6.22 -34.57 9.57
CA GLN A 754 6.18 -33.43 10.48
C GLN A 754 6.61 -33.82 11.89
N LEU A 755 6.23 -35.01 12.39
CA LEU A 755 6.71 -35.54 13.67
C LEU A 755 8.23 -35.69 13.71
N ARG A 756 8.84 -36.17 12.61
CA ARG A 756 10.30 -36.25 12.49
C ARG A 756 10.94 -34.86 12.52
N GLN A 757 10.39 -33.89 11.78
CA GLN A 757 10.90 -32.52 11.81
C GLN A 757 10.77 -31.89 13.19
N THR A 758 9.63 -32.10 13.86
CA THR A 758 9.45 -31.63 15.24
C THR A 758 10.51 -32.23 16.15
N ARG A 759 10.77 -33.55 16.10
CA ARG A 759 11.82 -34.16 16.94
C ARG A 759 13.21 -33.57 16.66
N LEU A 760 13.56 -33.34 15.39
CA LEU A 760 14.82 -32.68 15.02
C LEU A 760 14.89 -31.24 15.53
N ASN A 761 13.83 -30.46 15.33
CA ASN A 761 13.75 -29.09 15.81
C ASN A 761 13.90 -29.04 17.33
N ARG A 762 13.25 -29.95 18.07
CA ARG A 762 13.44 -30.10 19.53
C ARG A 762 14.89 -30.42 19.91
N ALA A 763 15.57 -31.26 19.14
CA ALA A 763 16.97 -31.59 19.37
C ALA A 763 17.88 -30.38 19.12
N PHE A 764 17.57 -29.54 18.14
CA PHE A 764 18.31 -28.30 17.87
C PHE A 764 18.00 -27.18 18.86
N GLU A 765 16.74 -27.04 19.27
CA GLU A 765 16.30 -26.09 20.30
C GLU A 765 17.08 -26.26 21.61
N GLY A 766 17.42 -27.49 22.01
CA GLY A 766 18.18 -27.74 23.23
C GLY A 766 19.60 -27.17 23.26
N PHE A 767 20.17 -26.76 22.12
CA PHE A 767 21.43 -26.00 22.09
C PHE A 767 21.25 -24.54 22.51
N TYR A 768 20.03 -24.01 22.48
CA TYR A 768 19.73 -22.59 22.68
C TYR A 768 18.83 -22.31 23.89
N LEU A 769 17.76 -23.10 24.08
CA LEU A 769 16.77 -22.88 25.13
C LEU A 769 17.27 -23.38 26.49
N LYS A 770 17.21 -22.52 27.52
CA LYS A 770 17.71 -22.86 28.86
C LYS A 770 16.67 -23.59 29.72
N SER A 771 15.39 -23.45 29.39
CA SER A 771 14.26 -24.07 30.12
C SER A 771 13.94 -25.48 29.65
N VAL A 772 14.67 -26.02 28.66
CA VAL A 772 14.38 -27.34 28.08
C VAL A 772 15.58 -28.26 28.26
N VAL A 773 15.33 -29.49 28.71
CA VAL A 773 16.34 -30.56 28.76
C VAL A 773 15.95 -31.60 27.72
N ASN A 774 16.80 -31.83 26.74
CA ASN A 774 16.55 -32.78 25.66
C ASN A 774 17.72 -33.76 25.51
N THR A 775 17.43 -35.06 25.64
CA THR A 775 18.42 -36.13 25.48
C THR A 775 18.93 -36.24 24.04
N ASP A 776 18.10 -35.95 23.03
CA ASP A 776 18.54 -35.93 21.62
C ASP A 776 19.64 -34.86 21.42
N THR A 777 19.53 -33.69 22.07
CA THR A 777 20.59 -32.66 22.03
C THR A 777 21.89 -33.13 22.65
N GLU A 778 21.81 -33.87 23.77
CA GLU A 778 22.99 -34.42 24.44
C GLU A 778 23.68 -35.47 23.56
N THR A 779 22.91 -36.37 22.93
CA THR A 779 23.42 -37.35 21.95
C THR A 779 24.06 -36.64 20.76
N LEU A 780 23.41 -35.62 20.19
CA LEU A 780 24.02 -34.82 19.11
C LEU A 780 25.33 -34.17 19.58
N SER A 781 25.33 -33.54 20.77
CA SER A 781 26.51 -32.86 21.31
C SER A 781 27.70 -33.81 21.47
N LEU A 782 27.44 -35.04 21.92
CA LEU A 782 28.47 -36.05 22.10
C LEU A 782 28.97 -36.58 20.75
N HIS A 783 28.09 -37.04 19.87
CA HIS A 783 28.48 -37.69 18.61
C HIS A 783 29.04 -36.73 17.55
N LEU A 784 28.63 -35.46 17.58
CA LEU A 784 29.17 -34.42 16.71
C LEU A 784 30.54 -33.91 17.16
N LEU A 785 30.91 -34.11 18.44
CA LEU A 785 32.25 -33.80 18.95
C LEU A 785 33.34 -34.54 18.14
N GLU A 786 33.07 -35.80 17.78
CA GLU A 786 33.95 -36.66 16.99
C GLU A 786 34.12 -36.18 15.53
N LYS A 787 33.24 -35.28 15.07
CA LYS A 787 33.26 -34.69 13.73
C LYS A 787 33.94 -33.33 13.67
N LEU A 788 34.32 -32.76 14.82
CA LEU A 788 35.06 -31.51 14.85
C LEU A 788 36.50 -31.73 14.33
N PRO A 789 37.02 -30.81 13.50
CA PRO A 789 38.42 -30.84 13.11
C PRO A 789 39.34 -30.83 14.33
N GLY A 790 40.30 -31.76 14.39
CA GLY A 790 41.23 -31.89 15.51
C GLY A 790 40.82 -32.89 16.59
N TRP A 791 39.73 -33.65 16.41
CA TRP A 791 39.39 -34.78 17.28
C TRP A 791 40.51 -35.83 17.31
N SER A 792 40.89 -36.29 18.52
CA SER A 792 41.94 -37.30 18.70
C SER A 792 41.35 -38.71 18.85
N ALA A 793 41.91 -39.67 18.13
CA ALA A 793 41.56 -41.09 18.26
C ALA A 793 42.03 -41.71 19.59
N ASP A 794 42.91 -41.02 20.33
CA ASP A 794 43.49 -41.50 21.59
C ASP A 794 42.58 -41.23 22.80
N VAL A 795 41.43 -40.58 22.62
CA VAL A 795 40.48 -40.26 23.70
C VAL A 795 39.16 -41.01 23.50
N ARG A 796 38.69 -41.66 24.58
CA ARG A 796 37.36 -42.26 24.68
C ARG A 796 36.55 -41.58 25.77
N LEU A 797 35.33 -41.14 25.42
CA LEU A 797 34.38 -40.56 26.38
C LEU A 797 33.22 -41.53 26.59
N GLU A 798 32.92 -41.84 27.85
CA GLU A 798 31.76 -42.64 28.24
C GLU A 798 30.81 -41.82 29.11
N VAL A 799 29.52 -41.78 28.75
CA VAL A 799 28.48 -41.17 29.56
C VAL A 799 27.77 -42.26 30.36
N ARG A 800 27.71 -42.14 31.68
CA ARG A 800 27.14 -43.16 32.59
C ARG A 800 26.11 -42.57 33.54
N GLN A 801 25.05 -43.32 33.84
CA GLN A 801 23.96 -42.86 34.71
C GLN A 801 24.33 -43.00 36.20
N GLY A 802 24.17 -41.91 36.96
CA GLY A 802 24.16 -41.87 38.43
C GLY A 802 25.50 -42.11 39.14
N ALA A 803 26.37 -42.97 38.58
CA ALA A 803 27.67 -43.31 39.15
C ALA A 803 28.71 -43.64 38.05
N ARG A 804 30.00 -43.57 38.41
CA ARG A 804 31.14 -43.87 37.51
C ARG A 804 31.12 -45.30 36.95
N ARG A 805 30.62 -46.28 37.71
CA ARG A 805 30.39 -47.66 37.25
C ARG A 805 28.92 -47.96 36.95
N GLY A 806 28.09 -46.92 36.81
CA GLY A 806 26.68 -47.05 36.47
C GLY A 806 26.47 -47.48 35.01
N THR A 807 25.20 -47.62 34.64
CA THR A 807 24.77 -48.00 33.29
C THR A 807 25.39 -47.07 32.25
N LEU A 808 26.03 -47.64 31.23
CA LEU A 808 26.52 -46.89 30.08
C LEU A 808 25.33 -46.36 29.29
N LEU A 809 25.25 -45.04 29.17
CA LEU A 809 24.20 -44.34 28.42
C LEU A 809 24.62 -44.09 26.97
N ASP A 810 25.87 -43.66 26.78
CA ASP A 810 26.40 -43.31 25.46
C ASP A 810 27.95 -43.33 25.48
N SER A 811 28.60 -43.45 24.32
CA SER A 811 30.06 -43.40 24.22
C SER A 811 30.56 -43.01 22.82
N ILE A 812 31.69 -42.31 22.78
CA ILE A 812 32.42 -41.94 21.54
C ILE A 812 33.92 -42.17 21.69
N GLY A 813 34.65 -42.24 20.58
CA GLY A 813 36.08 -42.53 20.54
C GLY A 813 36.39 -44.03 20.42
N ASN A 814 37.64 -44.32 20.05
CA ASN A 814 38.12 -45.69 19.87
C ASN A 814 37.96 -46.49 21.18
N PRO A 815 37.34 -47.69 21.17
CA PRO A 815 37.31 -48.58 22.34
C PRO A 815 38.68 -48.87 22.96
N ASP A 816 39.73 -48.87 22.14
CA ASP A 816 41.12 -49.14 22.56
C ASP A 816 41.94 -47.86 22.80
N ALA A 817 41.28 -46.70 22.94
CA ALA A 817 41.92 -45.42 23.22
C ALA A 817 42.70 -45.44 24.54
N ALA A 818 43.88 -44.82 24.56
CA ALA A 818 44.73 -44.75 25.74
C ALA A 818 44.12 -43.91 26.88
N GLU A 819 43.33 -42.88 26.55
CA GLU A 819 42.73 -41.96 27.51
C GLU A 819 41.22 -42.20 27.63
N LEU A 820 40.80 -42.95 28.65
CA LEU A 820 39.38 -43.11 29.01
C LEU A 820 38.93 -42.02 29.99
N LYS A 821 37.84 -41.30 29.66
CA LYS A 821 37.18 -40.35 30.56
C LYS A 821 35.70 -40.69 30.71
N VAL A 822 35.19 -40.55 31.94
CA VAL A 822 33.81 -40.92 32.29
C VAL A 822 33.02 -39.69 32.71
N LEU A 823 31.93 -39.40 32.01
CA LEU A 823 30.95 -38.36 32.33
C LEU A 823 29.76 -39.01 33.08
N VAL A 824 29.61 -38.72 34.36
CA VAL A 824 28.49 -39.22 35.17
C VAL A 824 27.31 -38.25 35.08
N LYS A 825 26.17 -38.72 34.59
CA LYS A 825 24.91 -37.96 34.47
C LYS A 825 24.01 -38.19 35.70
N SER A 826 23.64 -37.09 36.37
CA SER A 826 22.71 -37.09 37.52
C SER A 826 21.80 -35.85 37.48
N ASN A 827 20.48 -36.06 37.44
CA ASN A 827 19.47 -34.98 37.38
C ASN A 827 19.77 -33.93 36.30
N GLY A 828 20.11 -34.38 35.07
CA GLY A 828 20.41 -33.50 33.93
C GLY A 828 21.75 -32.76 34.01
N ARG A 829 22.63 -33.12 34.96
CA ARG A 829 23.95 -32.52 35.15
C ARG A 829 25.05 -33.56 35.04
N TYR A 830 26.26 -33.09 34.75
CA TYR A 830 27.41 -33.92 34.41
C TYR A 830 28.60 -33.65 35.34
N GLN A 831 29.29 -34.72 35.71
CA GLN A 831 30.58 -34.67 36.37
C GLN A 831 31.57 -35.56 35.64
N ALA A 832 32.73 -35.00 35.28
CA ALA A 832 33.80 -35.68 34.56
C ALA A 832 34.79 -36.34 35.52
N PHE A 833 35.25 -37.53 35.18
CA PHE A 833 36.26 -38.30 35.91
C PHE A 833 37.33 -38.84 34.96
N ASP A 834 38.57 -38.94 35.44
CA ASP A 834 39.65 -39.65 34.76
C ASP A 834 39.59 -41.17 34.95
N ALA A 835 40.58 -41.89 34.40
CA ALA A 835 40.66 -43.35 34.45
C ALA A 835 40.90 -43.86 35.88
N GLU A 836 41.57 -43.07 36.71
CA GLU A 836 41.89 -43.35 38.11
C GLU A 836 40.67 -43.12 39.02
N GLY A 837 39.77 -42.22 38.63
CA GLY A 837 38.55 -41.86 39.35
C GLY A 837 38.57 -40.51 40.05
N ASN A 838 39.52 -39.64 39.73
CA ASN A 838 39.56 -38.28 40.23
C ASN A 838 38.52 -37.44 39.48
N ALA A 839 37.81 -36.57 40.21
CA ALA A 839 36.87 -35.64 39.61
C ALA A 839 37.63 -34.52 38.88
N LEU A 840 37.29 -34.29 37.61
CA LEU A 840 37.90 -33.29 36.74
C LEU A 840 37.14 -31.96 36.75
N ASN A 841 35.89 -31.97 37.22
CA ASN A 841 35.09 -30.77 37.47
C ASN A 841 34.09 -30.95 38.64
N GLY A 842 33.52 -29.82 39.08
CA GLY A 842 32.37 -29.79 39.99
C GLY A 842 31.04 -29.87 39.22
N VAL A 843 29.98 -30.28 39.91
CA VAL A 843 28.61 -30.28 39.38
C VAL A 843 28.05 -28.86 39.43
N SER A 844 27.54 -28.35 38.30
CA SER A 844 26.95 -27.01 38.24
C SER A 844 25.74 -26.87 39.18
N GLN A 845 25.61 -25.70 39.80
CA GLN A 845 24.45 -25.36 40.62
C GLN A 845 23.22 -24.99 39.76
N THR A 846 23.42 -24.59 38.50
CA THR A 846 22.35 -24.22 37.57
C THR A 846 22.59 -24.78 36.16
N GLY A 847 21.52 -25.19 35.47
CA GLY A 847 21.52 -25.57 34.05
C GLY A 847 22.24 -26.87 33.68
N ASN A 848 22.29 -27.14 32.37
CA ASN A 848 23.05 -28.24 31.77
C ASN A 848 24.52 -27.84 31.60
N ASN A 849 25.45 -28.64 32.13
CA ASN A 849 26.90 -28.39 32.06
C ASN A 849 27.66 -29.44 31.23
N LEU A 850 27.02 -30.09 30.25
CA LEU A 850 27.62 -31.13 29.40
C LEU A 850 28.90 -30.65 28.69
N CYS A 851 28.81 -29.58 27.90
CA CYS A 851 29.96 -29.07 27.12
C CYS A 851 31.13 -28.64 28.03
N ALA A 852 30.84 -27.99 29.16
CA ALA A 852 31.87 -27.67 30.15
C ALA A 852 32.52 -28.96 30.70
N SER A 853 31.72 -29.96 31.06
CA SER A 853 32.23 -31.25 31.56
C SER A 853 33.06 -32.00 30.51
N ILE A 854 32.70 -31.91 29.23
CA ILE A 854 33.49 -32.44 28.11
C ILE A 854 34.85 -31.73 28.05
N LEU A 855 34.89 -30.40 28.09
CA LEU A 855 36.16 -29.67 28.04
C LEU A 855 37.06 -29.96 29.26
N HIS A 856 36.48 -30.18 30.43
CA HIS A 856 37.23 -30.64 31.61
C HIS A 856 37.73 -32.09 31.49
N ALA A 857 37.02 -32.95 30.75
CA ALA A 857 37.43 -34.32 30.50
C ALA A 857 38.58 -34.43 29.49
N LEU A 858 38.61 -33.55 28.48
CA LEU A 858 39.59 -33.61 27.40
C LEU A 858 41.01 -33.20 27.87
N PRO A 859 42.05 -34.01 27.59
CA PRO A 859 43.43 -33.61 27.87
C PRO A 859 43.85 -32.37 27.07
N ASP A 860 44.85 -31.63 27.57
CA ASP A 860 45.30 -30.35 27.02
C ASP A 860 45.63 -30.37 25.51
N GLY A 861 46.31 -31.41 25.04
CA GLY A 861 46.67 -31.57 23.62
C GLY A 861 45.44 -31.69 22.71
N PRO A 862 44.63 -32.76 22.85
CA PRO A 862 43.38 -32.93 22.10
C PRO A 862 42.43 -31.74 22.20
N ARG A 863 42.32 -31.12 23.39
CA ARG A 863 41.46 -29.96 23.63
C ARG A 863 41.92 -28.71 22.88
N ARG A 864 43.23 -28.43 22.83
CA ARG A 864 43.79 -27.34 22.00
C ARG A 864 43.66 -27.64 20.52
N ALA A 865 43.80 -28.89 20.09
CA ALA A 865 43.64 -29.29 18.69
C ALA A 865 42.22 -29.07 18.17
N LEU A 866 41.21 -29.24 19.03
CA LEU A 866 39.81 -28.90 18.76
C LEU A 866 39.51 -27.39 18.74
N GLY A 867 40.49 -26.53 19.08
CA GLY A 867 40.34 -25.08 19.10
C GLY A 867 39.83 -24.49 20.42
N PHE A 868 39.77 -25.25 21.51
CA PHE A 868 39.23 -24.81 22.82
C PHE A 868 40.28 -24.84 23.95
N PRO A 869 41.32 -23.99 23.92
CA PRO A 869 42.46 -24.02 24.85
C PRO A 869 42.12 -23.80 26.33
N HIS A 870 40.90 -23.38 26.70
CA HIS A 870 40.45 -23.20 28.08
C HIS A 870 39.18 -24.00 28.41
N VAL A 871 39.13 -24.61 29.61
CA VAL A 871 38.00 -25.44 30.06
C VAL A 871 36.70 -24.67 30.29
N GLY A 872 36.79 -23.34 30.42
CA GLY A 872 35.63 -22.44 30.53
C GLY A 872 34.89 -22.19 29.22
N GLN A 873 35.41 -22.66 28.07
CA GLN A 873 34.84 -22.39 26.74
C GLN A 873 33.64 -23.29 26.37
N GLY A 874 32.88 -23.72 27.37
CA GLY A 874 31.71 -24.59 27.19
C GLY A 874 30.64 -23.98 26.27
N PRO A 875 30.29 -22.68 26.40
CA PRO A 875 29.35 -22.01 25.49
C PRO A 875 29.81 -21.96 24.03
N GLU A 876 31.11 -21.75 23.80
CA GLU A 876 31.73 -21.73 22.47
C GLU A 876 31.70 -23.11 21.83
N LEU A 877 32.01 -24.17 22.60
CA LEU A 877 31.87 -25.55 22.15
C LEU A 877 30.40 -25.86 21.79
N ASN A 878 29.45 -25.48 22.65
CA ASN A 878 28.02 -25.66 22.38
C ASN A 878 27.61 -24.96 21.08
N THR A 879 28.09 -23.75 20.84
CA THR A 879 27.82 -22.99 19.61
C THR A 879 28.41 -23.66 18.36
N ALA A 880 29.64 -24.19 18.46
CA ALA A 880 30.28 -24.92 17.37
C ALA A 880 29.53 -26.21 17.02
N LEU A 881 29.12 -26.98 18.03
CA LEU A 881 28.32 -28.20 17.87
C LEU A 881 26.94 -27.90 17.29
N ALA A 882 26.28 -26.84 17.75
CA ALA A 882 24.99 -26.39 17.22
C ALA A 882 25.10 -26.07 15.72
N LYS A 883 26.12 -25.30 15.32
CA LYS A 883 26.37 -24.99 13.90
C LYS A 883 26.61 -26.26 13.07
N LEU A 884 27.38 -27.22 13.59
CA LEU A 884 27.63 -28.48 12.90
C LEU A 884 26.35 -29.32 12.76
N ALA A 885 25.54 -29.38 13.82
CA ALA A 885 24.28 -30.11 13.84
C ALA A 885 23.27 -29.58 12.81
N MET A 886 23.19 -28.25 12.66
CA MET A 886 22.27 -27.59 11.73
C MET A 886 22.81 -27.52 10.30
N ALA A 887 24.13 -27.61 10.08
CA ALA A 887 24.72 -27.64 8.74
C ALA A 887 24.42 -28.95 7.98
N ASP A 888 24.26 -30.08 8.67
CA ASP A 888 23.90 -31.38 8.08
C ASP A 888 22.79 -32.07 8.90
N ARG A 889 21.54 -31.63 8.68
CA ARG A 889 20.35 -32.18 9.35
C ARG A 889 20.15 -33.68 9.08
N GLU A 890 20.60 -34.16 7.92
CA GLU A 890 20.57 -35.58 7.55
C GLU A 890 21.49 -36.39 8.45
N GLN A 891 22.73 -35.93 8.64
CA GLN A 891 23.67 -36.51 9.60
C GLN A 891 23.12 -36.46 11.03
N ALA A 892 22.58 -35.33 11.47
CA ALA A 892 21.95 -35.23 12.79
C ALA A 892 20.83 -36.27 12.96
N SER A 893 19.99 -36.46 11.95
CA SER A 893 18.93 -37.47 11.99
C SER A 893 19.45 -38.91 12.04
N ARG A 894 20.57 -39.19 11.36
CA ARG A 894 21.25 -40.50 11.41
C ARG A 894 21.84 -40.77 12.80
N VAL A 895 22.48 -39.77 13.41
CA VAL A 895 23.02 -39.85 14.78
C VAL A 895 21.90 -40.17 15.78
N LEU A 896 20.72 -39.57 15.62
CA LEU A 896 19.55 -39.80 16.47
C LEU A 896 18.80 -41.11 16.18
N GLY A 897 19.32 -41.97 15.30
CA GLY A 897 18.70 -43.24 14.93
C GLY A 897 17.33 -43.09 14.26
N MET A 898 17.05 -41.93 13.66
CA MET A 898 15.77 -41.70 12.98
C MET A 898 15.76 -42.50 11.67
N ARG A 899 14.74 -43.35 11.49
CA ARG A 899 14.58 -44.12 10.25
C ARG A 899 14.30 -43.19 9.07
N THR A 900 15.17 -43.18 8.07
CA THR A 900 14.93 -42.58 6.76
C THR A 900 14.10 -43.55 5.92
N SER A 901 12.79 -43.61 6.17
CA SER A 901 11.91 -44.20 5.16
C SER A 901 11.88 -43.26 3.95
N ARG A 902 12.03 -43.83 2.74
CA ARG A 902 11.62 -43.10 1.53
C ARG A 902 10.12 -42.86 1.69
N LEU A 903 9.72 -41.59 1.81
CA LEU A 903 8.31 -41.23 1.71
C LEU A 903 7.80 -41.76 0.36
N THR A 904 6.66 -42.45 0.38
CA THR A 904 6.01 -42.97 -0.83
C THR A 904 5.17 -41.90 -1.55
N PHE A 905 5.19 -40.66 -1.07
CA PHE A 905 4.31 -39.57 -1.48
C PHE A 905 4.85 -38.16 -1.11
N ASN A 906 4.43 -37.11 -1.84
CA ASN A 906 4.88 -35.70 -1.70
C ASN A 906 3.95 -34.85 -0.82
N LEU A 907 4.51 -34.15 0.17
CA LEU A 907 3.78 -33.33 1.15
C LEU A 907 3.04 -32.14 0.50
N PRO A 908 1.83 -31.76 0.98
CA PRO A 908 1.11 -30.60 0.47
C PRO A 908 1.76 -29.27 0.88
N ALA A 909 1.78 -28.29 -0.03
CA ALA A 909 2.18 -26.91 0.23
C ALA A 909 1.10 -25.92 -0.27
N ARG A 910 1.05 -24.73 0.35
CA ARG A 910 0.00 -23.73 0.13
C ARG A 910 0.17 -23.04 -1.23
N MET A 911 -0.91 -22.95 -2.01
CA MET A 911 -0.98 -22.12 -3.23
C MET A 911 -1.82 -20.86 -3.00
N LYS A 912 -1.73 -19.89 -3.92
CA LYS A 912 -2.46 -18.61 -3.86
C LYS A 912 -3.97 -18.84 -3.69
N GLN A 913 -4.60 -18.01 -2.84
CA GLN A 913 -6.02 -18.04 -2.44
C GLN A 913 -6.45 -19.17 -1.49
N GLY A 914 -5.53 -19.85 -0.80
CA GLY A 914 -5.90 -20.73 0.31
C GLY A 914 -6.50 -22.08 -0.11
N GLN A 915 -6.39 -22.45 -1.38
CA GLN A 915 -6.59 -23.82 -1.84
C GLN A 915 -5.30 -24.63 -1.76
N LEU A 916 -5.46 -25.95 -1.67
CA LEU A 916 -4.39 -26.90 -1.55
C LEU A 916 -4.16 -27.74 -2.79
N GLY A 917 -2.88 -27.96 -3.10
CA GLY A 917 -2.48 -28.92 -4.10
C GLY A 917 -1.01 -29.33 -3.97
N TYR A 918 -0.64 -30.31 -4.80
CA TYR A 918 0.67 -30.99 -4.78
C TYR A 918 1.76 -30.12 -5.43
N PRO A 919 2.97 -29.97 -4.83
CA PRO A 919 4.15 -29.62 -5.61
C PRO A 919 4.52 -30.84 -6.47
N LEU A 920 4.62 -30.64 -7.77
CA LEU A 920 5.14 -31.58 -8.77
C LEU A 920 6.67 -31.73 -8.70
N SER A 921 7.29 -31.70 -7.51
CA SER A 921 8.65 -32.17 -7.27
C SER A 921 8.81 -32.79 -5.91
N GLY A 922 9.22 -34.05 -5.89
CA GLY A 922 9.89 -34.58 -4.71
C GLY A 922 11.14 -33.75 -4.38
N ARG A 923 11.18 -33.23 -3.16
CA ARG A 923 12.33 -32.62 -2.45
C ARG A 923 12.52 -31.10 -2.61
N GLY A 924 12.27 -30.41 -1.50
CA GLY A 924 12.87 -29.12 -1.21
C GLY A 924 14.40 -29.21 -1.13
N LYS A 925 15.03 -28.25 -1.82
CA LYS A 925 16.31 -27.57 -1.57
C LYS A 925 17.41 -28.31 -0.76
N LEU A 926 18.52 -28.59 -1.43
CA LEU A 926 19.89 -28.42 -0.92
C LEU A 926 20.58 -27.35 -1.79
N PRO A 927 21.40 -26.44 -1.24
CA PRO A 927 22.15 -25.49 -2.06
C PRO A 927 23.17 -26.26 -2.92
N GLY A 928 23.04 -26.18 -4.25
CA GLY A 928 24.01 -26.74 -5.21
C GLY A 928 23.61 -28.02 -5.94
N PHE A 929 22.40 -28.55 -5.76
CA PHE A 929 21.95 -29.75 -6.48
C PHE A 929 20.56 -29.53 -7.11
N ILE A 930 20.50 -29.37 -8.44
CA ILE A 930 19.24 -29.24 -9.19
C ILE A 930 18.71 -30.65 -9.46
N SER A 931 17.67 -31.06 -8.72
CA SER A 931 17.05 -32.38 -8.85
C SER A 931 16.13 -32.46 -10.07
N ASP A 932 15.97 -33.66 -10.63
CA ASP A 932 15.03 -33.94 -11.72
C ASP A 932 13.61 -33.57 -11.34
N ASP A 933 13.26 -33.87 -10.10
CA ASP A 933 11.98 -33.50 -9.52
C ASP A 933 11.80 -31.98 -9.59
N HIS A 934 12.78 -31.16 -9.17
CA HIS A 934 12.68 -29.70 -9.26
C HIS A 934 12.44 -29.21 -10.69
N LEU A 935 13.08 -29.84 -11.68
CA LEU A 935 12.86 -29.51 -13.09
C LEU A 935 11.46 -29.93 -13.57
N LEU A 936 10.95 -31.08 -13.13
CA LEU A 936 9.58 -31.52 -13.40
C LEU A 936 8.54 -30.56 -12.81
N ASP A 937 8.78 -30.03 -11.60
CA ASP A 937 7.92 -29.01 -10.97
C ASP A 937 7.84 -27.77 -11.83
N ARG A 938 9.02 -27.30 -12.23
CA ARG A 938 9.16 -26.09 -13.00
C ARG A 938 8.55 -26.22 -14.39
N ILE A 939 8.63 -27.41 -15.01
CA ILE A 939 7.89 -27.74 -16.23
C ILE A 939 6.37 -27.77 -15.96
N GLY A 940 5.93 -28.28 -14.81
CA GLY A 940 4.53 -28.30 -14.40
C GLY A 940 3.91 -26.89 -14.30
N LEU A 941 4.68 -25.91 -13.85
CA LEU A 941 4.28 -24.49 -13.79
C LEU A 941 4.10 -23.82 -15.16
N LEU A 942 4.55 -24.46 -16.24
CA LEU A 942 4.34 -23.97 -17.61
C LEU A 942 2.93 -24.29 -18.15
N GLU A 943 2.12 -25.08 -17.41
CA GLU A 943 0.74 -25.46 -17.77
C GLU A 943 0.65 -26.02 -19.21
N LEU A 944 1.44 -27.05 -19.50
CA LEU A 944 1.49 -27.71 -20.80
C LEU A 944 0.37 -28.77 -20.89
N ASP A 945 -0.83 -28.35 -21.28
CA ASP A 945 -2.08 -29.16 -21.17
C ASP A 945 -2.04 -30.53 -21.87
N ASN A 946 -1.12 -30.74 -22.82
CA ASN A 946 -1.03 -31.96 -23.63
C ASN A 946 0.32 -32.69 -23.58
N MET A 947 1.25 -32.31 -22.69
CA MET A 947 2.54 -32.98 -22.53
C MET A 947 2.86 -33.25 -21.05
N PRO A 948 2.94 -34.51 -20.60
CA PRO A 948 3.33 -34.79 -19.23
C PRO A 948 4.77 -34.31 -19.00
N ALA A 949 5.01 -33.64 -17.87
CA ALA A 949 6.31 -33.02 -17.54
C ALA A 949 7.50 -33.98 -17.66
N GLN A 950 7.27 -35.28 -17.41
CA GLN A 950 8.26 -36.34 -17.58
C GLN A 950 8.76 -36.48 -19.03
N ASN A 951 7.86 -36.39 -20.01
CA ASN A 951 8.22 -36.50 -21.43
C ASN A 951 9.00 -35.26 -21.87
N VAL A 952 8.62 -34.09 -21.38
CA VAL A 952 9.30 -32.81 -21.63
C VAL A 952 10.73 -32.83 -21.09
N LEU A 953 10.91 -33.27 -19.83
CA LEU A 953 12.23 -33.41 -19.22
C LEU A 953 13.09 -34.47 -19.95
N THR A 954 12.46 -35.56 -20.42
CA THR A 954 13.15 -36.61 -21.19
C THR A 954 13.61 -36.07 -22.55
N GLY A 955 12.79 -35.31 -23.26
CA GLY A 955 13.14 -34.67 -24.54
C GLY A 955 14.30 -33.67 -24.40
N LEU A 956 14.22 -32.77 -23.41
CA LEU A 956 15.29 -31.81 -23.10
C LEU A 956 16.64 -32.48 -22.80
N ARG A 957 16.62 -33.70 -22.24
CA ARG A 957 17.84 -34.50 -21.98
C ARG A 957 18.37 -35.23 -23.19
N LEU A 958 17.49 -35.67 -24.09
CA LEU A 958 17.90 -36.33 -25.34
C LEU A 958 18.69 -35.37 -26.24
N GLU A 959 18.53 -34.06 -26.07
CA GLU A 959 19.36 -33.02 -26.70
C GLU A 959 20.69 -32.75 -26.00
N GLY A 960 20.99 -33.46 -24.90
CA GLY A 960 22.25 -33.33 -24.18
C GLY A 960 22.32 -32.17 -23.17
N MET A 961 21.20 -31.51 -22.85
CA MET A 961 21.17 -30.43 -21.86
C MET A 961 21.41 -30.97 -20.44
N THR A 962 22.23 -30.28 -19.64
CA THR A 962 22.43 -30.61 -18.23
C THR A 962 21.28 -30.08 -17.36
N ASN A 963 21.13 -30.56 -16.12
CA ASN A 963 20.09 -30.06 -15.22
C ASN A 963 20.19 -28.55 -14.96
N ALA A 964 21.40 -27.96 -15.01
CA ALA A 964 21.59 -26.51 -14.90
C ALA A 964 21.11 -25.76 -16.16
N ASP A 965 21.39 -26.29 -17.34
CA ASP A 965 20.92 -25.72 -18.61
C ASP A 965 19.40 -25.81 -18.73
N ILE A 966 18.82 -26.93 -18.30
CA ILE A 966 17.37 -27.11 -18.24
C ILE A 966 16.76 -26.12 -17.25
N ASN A 967 17.37 -25.93 -16.08
CA ASN A 967 16.88 -24.96 -15.09
C ASN A 967 16.88 -23.52 -15.65
N ALA A 968 17.99 -23.09 -16.25
CA ALA A 968 18.09 -21.76 -16.86
C ALA A 968 17.10 -21.59 -18.03
N ARG A 969 16.86 -22.65 -18.81
CA ARG A 969 15.84 -22.63 -19.87
C ARG A 969 14.44 -22.51 -19.30
N LEU A 970 14.15 -23.17 -18.18
CA LEU A 970 12.86 -23.07 -17.50
C LEU A 970 12.65 -21.70 -16.85
N ASP A 971 13.72 -20.99 -16.44
CA ASP A 971 13.61 -19.59 -15.99
C ASP A 971 13.03 -18.72 -17.10
N VAL A 972 13.64 -18.80 -18.29
CA VAL A 972 13.19 -18.06 -19.48
C VAL A 972 11.75 -18.43 -19.86
N LEU A 973 11.41 -19.72 -19.89
CA LEU A 973 10.05 -20.17 -20.26
C LEU A 973 8.99 -19.74 -19.24
N GLN A 974 9.33 -19.69 -17.95
CA GLN A 974 8.41 -19.23 -16.91
C GLN A 974 8.19 -17.72 -16.99
N ASP A 975 9.24 -16.94 -17.21
CA ASP A 975 9.14 -15.48 -17.43
C ASP A 975 8.28 -15.17 -18.66
N GLU A 976 8.50 -15.90 -19.75
CA GLU A 976 7.69 -15.81 -20.98
C GLU A 976 6.21 -16.16 -20.72
N ARG A 977 5.95 -17.27 -20.01
CA ARG A 977 4.59 -17.69 -19.66
C ARG A 977 3.88 -16.63 -18.82
N GLN A 978 4.58 -16.04 -17.85
CA GLN A 978 4.03 -15.01 -17.00
C GLN A 978 3.74 -13.72 -17.78
N ALA A 979 4.67 -13.26 -18.63
CA ALA A 979 4.46 -12.10 -19.48
C ALA A 979 3.26 -12.30 -20.43
N LEU A 980 3.17 -13.47 -21.07
CA LEU A 980 2.06 -13.81 -21.96
C LEU A 980 0.72 -13.85 -21.21
N ARG A 981 0.69 -14.39 -19.99
CA ARG A 981 -0.52 -14.44 -19.15
C ARG A 981 -0.99 -13.06 -18.72
N ILE A 982 -0.08 -12.18 -18.31
CA ILE A 982 -0.40 -10.78 -17.97
C ILE A 982 -1.02 -10.07 -19.19
N SER A 983 -0.44 -10.22 -20.38
CA SER A 983 -0.99 -9.61 -21.60
C SER A 983 -2.37 -10.17 -21.98
N LEU A 984 -2.59 -11.48 -21.83
CA LEU A 984 -3.89 -12.10 -22.10
C LEU A 984 -4.95 -11.75 -21.05
N ASP A 985 -4.58 -11.63 -19.77
CA ASP A 985 -5.47 -11.20 -18.68
C ASP A 985 -5.88 -9.73 -18.83
N GLN A 986 -4.93 -8.85 -19.17
CA GLN A 986 -5.20 -7.44 -19.48
C GLN A 986 -6.12 -7.31 -20.70
N TRP A 987 -5.89 -8.10 -21.75
CA TRP A 987 -6.76 -8.14 -22.92
C TRP A 987 -8.17 -8.68 -22.59
N ALA A 988 -8.28 -9.68 -21.72
CA ALA A 988 -9.55 -10.18 -21.22
C ALA A 988 -10.28 -9.14 -20.34
N MET A 989 -9.56 -8.36 -19.53
CA MET A 989 -10.14 -7.29 -18.70
C MET A 989 -10.61 -6.09 -19.53
N ALA A 990 -9.80 -5.61 -20.47
CA ALA A 990 -10.18 -4.53 -21.39
C ALA A 990 -11.44 -4.86 -22.22
N SER A 991 -11.72 -6.15 -22.39
CA SER A 991 -12.92 -6.67 -23.05
C SER A 991 -14.20 -6.55 -22.22
N SER A 992 -14.09 -6.43 -20.89
CA SER A 992 -15.23 -6.28 -19.97
C SER A 992 -15.77 -4.85 -19.87
N GLU A 993 -15.00 -3.87 -20.35
CA GLU A 993 -15.35 -2.45 -20.39
C GLU A 993 -16.13 -2.06 -21.67
N GLN A 994 -16.22 -2.95 -22.66
CA GLN A 994 -17.04 -2.76 -23.87
C GLN A 994 -18.50 -3.14 -23.62
N LEU A 995 -19.44 -2.22 -23.93
CA LEU A 995 -20.88 -2.44 -23.87
C LEU A 995 -21.31 -3.59 -24.82
N ASP A 996 -21.58 -4.75 -24.21
CA ASP A 996 -22.18 -5.98 -24.75
C ASP A 996 -21.43 -6.69 -25.91
N PRO A 997 -20.37 -7.49 -25.63
CA PRO A 997 -19.55 -8.13 -26.66
C PRO A 997 -20.24 -9.28 -27.44
N GLY A 998 -21.43 -9.73 -27.03
CA GLY A 998 -22.18 -10.84 -27.62
C GLY A 998 -21.48 -12.21 -27.48
N VAL A 999 -22.26 -13.30 -27.47
CA VAL A 999 -21.75 -14.68 -27.27
C VAL A 999 -20.67 -15.08 -28.30
N ALA A 1000 -20.80 -14.61 -29.55
CA ALA A 1000 -19.85 -14.89 -30.62
C ALA A 1000 -18.48 -14.22 -30.41
N GLY A 1001 -18.42 -13.04 -29.79
CA GLY A 1001 -17.18 -12.34 -29.49
C GLY A 1001 -16.40 -12.99 -28.35
N MET A 1002 -17.11 -13.41 -27.30
CA MET A 1002 -16.51 -14.18 -26.21
C MET A 1002 -15.93 -15.51 -26.70
N ALA A 1003 -16.66 -16.23 -27.56
CA ALA A 1003 -16.19 -17.50 -28.13
C ALA A 1003 -15.03 -17.33 -29.12
N SER A 1004 -14.97 -16.21 -29.85
CA SER A 1004 -13.84 -15.86 -30.72
C SER A 1004 -12.59 -15.57 -29.89
N ARG A 1005 -12.69 -14.73 -28.84
CA ARG A 1005 -11.58 -14.43 -27.93
C ARG A 1005 -11.09 -15.66 -27.18
N ALA A 1006 -11.97 -16.53 -26.69
CA ALA A 1006 -11.57 -17.78 -26.04
C ALA A 1006 -10.69 -18.64 -26.96
N ARG A 1007 -11.09 -18.81 -28.22
CA ARG A 1007 -10.33 -19.58 -29.23
C ARG A 1007 -9.02 -18.90 -29.63
N ILE A 1008 -8.97 -17.58 -29.68
CA ILE A 1008 -7.71 -16.85 -29.93
C ILE A 1008 -6.74 -17.03 -28.76
N GLY A 1009 -7.21 -16.87 -27.52
CA GLY A 1009 -6.40 -17.10 -26.33
C GLY A 1009 -5.86 -18.52 -26.28
N GLU A 1010 -6.71 -19.50 -26.56
CA GLU A 1010 -6.31 -20.91 -26.66
C GLU A 1010 -5.27 -21.15 -27.77
N ALA A 1011 -5.48 -20.60 -28.98
CA ALA A 1011 -4.54 -20.73 -30.08
C ALA A 1011 -3.16 -20.11 -29.79
N ILE A 1012 -3.12 -18.97 -29.11
CA ILE A 1012 -1.87 -18.31 -28.67
C ILE A 1012 -1.14 -19.20 -27.66
N LEU A 1013 -1.85 -19.71 -26.65
CA LEU A 1013 -1.26 -20.56 -25.62
C LEU A 1013 -0.76 -21.88 -26.21
N GLN A 1014 -1.54 -22.53 -27.08
CA GLN A 1014 -1.15 -23.75 -27.77
C GLN A 1014 0.08 -23.55 -28.67
N HIS A 1015 0.17 -22.44 -29.41
CA HIS A 1015 1.32 -22.15 -30.25
C HIS A 1015 2.59 -21.89 -29.42
N TRP A 1016 2.48 -21.14 -28.32
CA TRP A 1016 3.61 -20.96 -27.40
C TRP A 1016 4.04 -22.29 -26.80
N GLN A 1017 3.11 -23.12 -26.31
CA GLN A 1017 3.43 -24.46 -25.78
C GLN A 1017 4.18 -25.32 -26.81
N ALA A 1018 3.72 -25.31 -28.07
CA ALA A 1018 4.29 -26.11 -29.15
C ALA A 1018 5.65 -25.63 -29.66
N THR A 1019 6.06 -24.39 -29.37
CA THR A 1019 7.33 -23.78 -29.82
C THR A 1019 8.34 -23.55 -28.69
N SER A 1020 7.93 -23.76 -27.44
CA SER A 1020 8.76 -23.51 -26.26
C SER A 1020 9.74 -24.63 -25.93
N LEU A 1021 9.46 -25.85 -26.42
CA LEU A 1021 10.24 -27.06 -26.15
C LEU A 1021 11.04 -27.52 -27.38
N PRO A 1022 12.12 -28.30 -27.18
CA PRO A 1022 13.07 -28.55 -28.26
C PRO A 1022 12.63 -29.57 -29.30
N ASP A 1023 11.84 -30.58 -28.90
CA ASP A 1023 11.21 -31.55 -29.80
C ASP A 1023 10.04 -30.95 -30.62
N ALA A 1024 9.88 -29.63 -30.63
CA ALA A 1024 8.88 -28.94 -31.43
C ALA A 1024 9.07 -29.28 -32.92
N PRO A 1025 8.06 -29.86 -33.59
CA PRO A 1025 8.18 -30.15 -35.02
C PRO A 1025 8.48 -28.84 -35.78
N ALA A 1026 9.57 -28.82 -36.55
CA ALA A 1026 10.06 -27.61 -37.19
C ALA A 1026 8.97 -26.87 -37.98
N GLY A 1027 8.67 -25.65 -37.53
CA GLY A 1027 7.68 -24.73 -38.09
C GLY A 1027 6.22 -25.11 -37.80
N VAL A 1028 5.87 -25.30 -36.53
CA VAL A 1028 4.47 -25.33 -36.08
C VAL A 1028 3.78 -24.02 -36.47
N ALA A 1029 2.64 -24.11 -37.16
CA ALA A 1029 1.88 -22.91 -37.53
C ALA A 1029 1.05 -22.39 -36.34
N LEU A 1030 0.98 -21.07 -36.16
CA LEU A 1030 -0.06 -20.45 -35.35
C LEU A 1030 -1.39 -20.62 -36.09
N ARG A 1031 -2.33 -21.38 -35.52
CA ARG A 1031 -3.60 -21.71 -36.16
C ARG A 1031 -4.73 -20.85 -35.58
N LEU A 1032 -5.31 -19.99 -36.41
CA LEU A 1032 -6.48 -19.19 -36.04
C LEU A 1032 -7.68 -19.69 -36.83
N GLU A 1033 -8.58 -20.39 -36.14
CA GLU A 1033 -9.73 -21.04 -36.76
C GLU A 1033 -11.07 -20.48 -36.28
N SER A 1034 -11.88 -20.04 -37.23
CA SER A 1034 -13.25 -19.56 -36.99
C SER A 1034 -13.33 -18.39 -36.00
N VAL A 1035 -12.27 -17.56 -35.95
CA VAL A 1035 -12.11 -16.38 -35.08
C VAL A 1035 -12.35 -15.07 -35.84
N ARG A 1036 -12.58 -13.96 -35.14
CA ARG A 1036 -12.59 -12.61 -35.72
C ARG A 1036 -11.23 -11.96 -35.52
N LEU A 1037 -10.58 -11.47 -36.59
CA LEU A 1037 -9.24 -10.85 -36.46
C LEU A 1037 -9.24 -9.61 -35.57
N ILE A 1038 -10.34 -8.86 -35.57
CA ILE A 1038 -10.50 -7.68 -34.72
C ILE A 1038 -10.47 -8.00 -33.23
N ASP A 1039 -10.77 -9.25 -32.85
CA ASP A 1039 -10.71 -9.67 -31.46
C ASP A 1039 -9.28 -9.98 -31.02
N PHE A 1040 -8.34 -10.22 -31.93
CA PHE A 1040 -6.98 -10.63 -31.59
C PHE A 1040 -6.32 -9.58 -30.68
N PRO A 1041 -5.58 -9.99 -29.62
CA PRO A 1041 -4.95 -9.07 -28.67
C PRO A 1041 -4.24 -7.94 -29.38
N ALA A 1042 -4.40 -6.69 -28.94
CA ALA A 1042 -3.74 -5.55 -29.60
C ALA A 1042 -2.22 -5.60 -29.43
N GLN A 1043 -1.75 -6.10 -28.29
CA GLN A 1043 -0.35 -6.29 -27.94
C GLN A 1043 -0.12 -7.64 -27.28
N LEU A 1044 1.05 -8.23 -27.54
CA LEU A 1044 1.58 -9.45 -26.90
C LEU A 1044 3.08 -9.20 -26.70
N PRO A 1045 3.77 -9.98 -25.86
CA PRO A 1045 5.22 -9.86 -25.73
C PRO A 1045 5.95 -10.08 -27.07
N GLU A 1046 7.04 -9.35 -27.30
CA GLU A 1046 7.80 -9.39 -28.57
C GLU A 1046 8.29 -10.80 -28.92
N PHE A 1047 8.74 -11.56 -27.91
CA PHE A 1047 9.23 -12.93 -28.09
C PHE A 1047 8.19 -13.86 -28.72
N PHE A 1048 6.88 -13.57 -28.57
CA PHE A 1048 5.83 -14.37 -29.18
C PHE A 1048 5.75 -14.11 -30.68
N TYR A 1049 5.75 -12.84 -31.11
CA TYR A 1049 5.69 -12.49 -32.53
C TYR A 1049 6.92 -12.97 -33.31
N SER A 1050 8.10 -12.94 -32.69
CA SER A 1050 9.34 -13.37 -33.33
C SER A 1050 9.43 -14.89 -33.52
N ARG A 1051 8.65 -15.69 -32.77
CA ARG A 1051 8.59 -17.16 -32.91
C ARG A 1051 7.57 -17.67 -33.92
N VAL A 1052 6.66 -16.81 -34.38
CA VAL A 1052 5.64 -17.19 -35.36
C VAL A 1052 6.25 -17.16 -36.76
N GLU A 1053 6.75 -18.32 -37.20
CA GLU A 1053 7.31 -18.48 -38.56
C GLU A 1053 6.28 -18.96 -39.58
N ARG A 1054 5.26 -19.70 -39.15
CA ARG A 1054 4.16 -20.17 -40.01
C ARG A 1054 2.83 -19.74 -39.42
N LEU A 1055 1.90 -19.27 -40.26
CA LEU A 1055 0.58 -18.81 -39.86
C LEU A 1055 -0.49 -19.50 -40.70
N GLN A 1056 -1.52 -20.01 -40.05
CA GLN A 1056 -2.66 -20.65 -40.71
C GLN A 1056 -3.96 -19.97 -40.30
N LEU A 1057 -4.69 -19.44 -41.27
CA LEU A 1057 -5.96 -18.74 -41.07
C LEU A 1057 -7.08 -19.55 -41.71
N SER A 1058 -8.00 -20.08 -40.90
CA SER A 1058 -9.10 -20.92 -41.36
C SER A 1058 -10.44 -20.33 -40.94
N ASN A 1059 -11.37 -20.10 -41.88
CA ASN A 1059 -12.72 -19.57 -41.59
C ASN A 1059 -12.73 -18.25 -40.77
N VAL A 1060 -11.74 -17.39 -40.96
CA VAL A 1060 -11.55 -16.15 -40.19
C VAL A 1060 -12.47 -15.04 -40.69
N LEU A 1061 -13.09 -14.28 -39.78
CA LEU A 1061 -14.05 -13.21 -40.07
C LEU A 1061 -13.46 -11.81 -39.81
N ALA A 1062 -13.78 -10.83 -40.67
CA ALA A 1062 -13.29 -9.46 -40.55
C ALA A 1062 -14.17 -8.56 -39.65
N GLN A 1063 -15.51 -8.72 -39.67
CA GLN A 1063 -16.45 -8.02 -38.79
C GLN A 1063 -17.85 -8.66 -38.81
N ALA A 1064 -18.64 -8.51 -37.75
CA ALA A 1064 -20.07 -8.84 -37.75
C ALA A 1064 -20.89 -7.59 -38.10
N GLY A 1065 -21.51 -7.57 -39.28
CA GLY A 1065 -22.57 -6.60 -39.62
C GLY A 1065 -23.95 -7.21 -39.37
N GLU A 1066 -24.91 -6.40 -38.94
CA GLU A 1066 -26.32 -6.78 -38.94
C GLU A 1066 -26.74 -7.13 -40.38
N GLY A 1067 -27.10 -8.41 -40.59
CA GLY A 1067 -27.64 -8.89 -41.86
C GLY A 1067 -26.61 -9.60 -42.76
N GLY A 1068 -26.34 -10.87 -42.46
CA GLY A 1068 -25.78 -11.82 -43.41
C GLY A 1068 -24.24 -11.89 -43.49
N ILE A 1069 -23.74 -13.11 -43.62
CA ILE A 1069 -22.31 -13.46 -43.73
C ILE A 1069 -21.75 -12.82 -45.02
N TRP A 1070 -21.10 -11.67 -44.91
CA TRP A 1070 -20.19 -11.15 -45.94
C TRP A 1070 -18.76 -11.42 -45.51
N LEU A 1071 -18.07 -12.29 -46.26
CA LEU A 1071 -16.62 -12.41 -46.16
C LEU A 1071 -15.99 -11.21 -46.88
N VAL A 1072 -15.58 -10.22 -46.07
CA VAL A 1072 -14.66 -9.09 -46.37
C VAL A 1072 -15.33 -7.82 -46.96
N PRO A 1073 -15.52 -6.73 -46.17
CA PRO A 1073 -15.81 -5.39 -46.70
C PRO A 1073 -14.53 -4.76 -47.34
N PRO A 1074 -14.62 -3.64 -48.08
CA PRO A 1074 -13.49 -3.06 -48.84
C PRO A 1074 -12.21 -2.74 -48.02
N SER A 1075 -12.33 -2.65 -46.69
CA SER A 1075 -11.26 -2.43 -45.71
C SER A 1075 -10.55 -3.70 -45.23
N GLY A 1076 -11.09 -4.90 -45.54
CA GLY A 1076 -10.53 -6.15 -45.06
C GLY A 1076 -9.10 -6.50 -45.53
N PRO A 1077 -8.61 -6.05 -46.72
CA PRO A 1077 -7.20 -6.18 -47.09
C PRO A 1077 -6.26 -5.45 -46.11
N GLN A 1078 -6.62 -4.23 -45.66
CA GLN A 1078 -5.78 -3.40 -44.78
C GLN A 1078 -5.74 -3.93 -43.34
N MET A 1079 -6.84 -4.50 -42.85
CA MET A 1079 -6.87 -5.16 -41.54
C MET A 1079 -6.02 -6.42 -41.54
N LEU A 1080 -6.10 -7.23 -42.61
CA LEU A 1080 -5.23 -8.40 -42.76
C LEU A 1080 -3.76 -7.98 -42.91
N GLU A 1081 -3.44 -6.93 -43.67
CA GLU A 1081 -2.07 -6.38 -43.75
C GLU A 1081 -1.55 -5.90 -42.41
N SER A 1082 -2.38 -5.17 -41.65
CA SER A 1082 -2.02 -4.64 -40.33
C SER A 1082 -1.84 -5.78 -39.33
N PHE A 1083 -2.64 -6.83 -39.43
CA PHE A 1083 -2.49 -8.05 -38.64
C PHE A 1083 -1.22 -8.82 -38.99
N LEU A 1084 -0.97 -9.09 -40.28
CA LEU A 1084 0.22 -9.81 -40.75
C LEU A 1084 1.50 -9.02 -40.48
N GLY A 1085 1.46 -7.69 -40.56
CA GLY A 1085 2.60 -6.80 -40.29
C GLY A 1085 3.14 -6.89 -38.86
N ARG A 1086 2.38 -7.46 -37.92
CA ARG A 1086 2.81 -7.69 -36.53
C ARG A 1086 3.77 -8.86 -36.38
N PHE A 1087 3.85 -9.75 -37.38
CA PHE A 1087 4.68 -10.95 -37.33
C PHE A 1087 5.85 -10.83 -38.32
N SER A 1088 7.00 -10.41 -37.82
CA SER A 1088 8.17 -10.06 -38.63
C SER A 1088 8.93 -11.26 -39.22
N GLN A 1089 8.67 -12.47 -38.72
CA GLN A 1089 9.39 -13.71 -39.07
C GLN A 1089 8.55 -14.72 -39.86
N ILE A 1090 7.36 -14.35 -40.37
CA ILE A 1090 6.52 -15.27 -41.16
C ILE A 1090 7.23 -15.67 -42.48
N THR A 1091 7.42 -16.97 -42.67
CA THR A 1091 7.96 -17.62 -43.87
C THR A 1091 6.92 -18.46 -44.62
N THR A 1092 5.81 -18.85 -43.99
CA THR A 1092 4.72 -19.61 -44.64
C THR A 1092 3.35 -19.12 -44.14
N LEU A 1093 2.42 -18.85 -45.07
CA LEU A 1093 1.04 -18.42 -44.77
C LEU A 1093 0.05 -19.31 -45.51
N GLU A 1094 -0.82 -20.00 -44.79
CA GLU A 1094 -1.90 -20.82 -45.34
C GLU A 1094 -3.25 -20.20 -44.98
N ILE A 1095 -4.15 -20.06 -45.97
CA ILE A 1095 -5.49 -19.51 -45.75
C ILE A 1095 -6.53 -20.46 -46.34
N SER A 1096 -7.52 -20.86 -45.55
CA SER A 1096 -8.61 -21.75 -45.97
C SER A 1096 -9.99 -21.23 -45.52
N GLY A 1097 -11.03 -21.46 -46.32
CA GLY A 1097 -12.39 -20.96 -46.08
C GLY A 1097 -13.47 -21.80 -46.78
N PRO A 1098 -14.77 -21.59 -46.51
CA PRO A 1098 -15.82 -22.42 -47.07
C PRO A 1098 -15.91 -22.29 -48.61
N PRO A 1099 -16.33 -23.34 -49.33
CA PRO A 1099 -16.24 -23.45 -50.80
C PRO A 1099 -17.05 -22.42 -51.59
N SER A 1100 -17.92 -21.63 -50.95
CA SER A 1100 -18.62 -20.49 -51.57
C SER A 1100 -17.75 -19.24 -51.78
N SER A 1101 -16.47 -19.28 -51.39
CA SER A 1101 -15.57 -18.12 -51.35
C SER A 1101 -14.57 -18.10 -52.52
N GLY A 1102 -15.07 -18.19 -53.76
CA GLY A 1102 -14.25 -18.11 -54.97
C GLY A 1102 -13.47 -16.78 -55.18
N PHE A 1103 -13.55 -15.86 -54.22
CA PHE A 1103 -12.89 -14.55 -54.23
C PHE A 1103 -11.53 -14.50 -53.50
N PHE A 1104 -11.24 -15.42 -52.58
CA PHE A 1104 -9.98 -15.38 -51.80
C PHE A 1104 -8.73 -15.63 -52.65
N LEU A 1105 -8.83 -16.41 -53.73
CA LEU A 1105 -7.68 -16.79 -54.56
C LEU A 1105 -7.26 -15.72 -55.59
N ARG A 1106 -8.09 -14.71 -55.89
CA ARG A 1106 -7.76 -13.68 -56.91
C ARG A 1106 -7.06 -12.43 -56.35
N SER A 1107 -7.28 -12.08 -55.08
CA SER A 1107 -6.71 -10.84 -54.50
C SER A 1107 -5.29 -11.00 -53.93
N PHE A 1108 -4.75 -12.22 -53.86
CA PHE A 1108 -3.38 -12.46 -53.40
C PHE A 1108 -2.30 -12.07 -54.43
N MET A 1109 -2.65 -11.87 -55.70
CA MET A 1109 -1.67 -11.53 -56.75
C MET A 1109 -1.23 -10.04 -56.74
N THR A 1110 -1.73 -9.22 -55.83
CA THR A 1110 -1.43 -7.77 -55.78
C THR A 1110 -1.09 -7.28 -54.37
N PHE A 1111 -0.13 -7.92 -53.70
CA PHE A 1111 0.45 -7.39 -52.46
C PHE A 1111 1.93 -7.05 -52.63
N ARG A 1112 2.26 -5.75 -52.53
CA ARG A 1112 3.63 -5.21 -52.63
C ARG A 1112 4.37 -5.12 -51.28
N ALA A 1113 3.71 -5.39 -50.15
CA ALA A 1113 4.29 -5.23 -48.82
C ALA A 1113 5.00 -6.49 -48.26
N LEU A 1114 4.96 -7.62 -48.97
CA LEU A 1114 5.55 -8.89 -48.53
C LEU A 1114 6.65 -9.35 -49.50
N SER A 1115 7.71 -8.56 -49.66
CA SER A 1115 8.88 -8.92 -50.46
C SER A 1115 9.60 -10.19 -49.97
N ARG A 1116 9.31 -10.69 -48.75
CA ARG A 1116 9.87 -11.92 -48.19
C ARG A 1116 9.08 -13.21 -48.52
N LEU A 1117 7.79 -13.15 -48.86
CA LEU A 1117 6.95 -14.34 -49.09
C LEU A 1117 6.76 -14.73 -50.58
N ASN A 1118 7.21 -13.89 -51.52
CA ASN A 1118 7.12 -14.19 -52.96
C ASN A 1118 8.05 -15.33 -53.44
N ALA A 1119 8.93 -15.86 -52.58
CA ALA A 1119 9.83 -16.96 -52.93
C ALA A 1119 9.26 -18.36 -52.60
N LEU A 1120 8.13 -18.47 -51.88
CA LEU A 1120 7.59 -19.77 -51.44
C LEU A 1120 6.18 -20.10 -51.99
N ALA A 1121 5.56 -19.21 -52.75
CA ALA A 1121 4.27 -19.47 -53.41
C ALA A 1121 4.37 -20.35 -54.69
N CYS A 1122 5.56 -20.91 -54.98
CA CYS A 1122 5.80 -21.77 -56.15
C CYS A 1122 6.35 -23.16 -55.72
N ALA A 1123 5.64 -23.89 -54.85
CA ALA A 1123 5.82 -25.34 -54.72
C ALA A 1123 4.62 -26.02 -54.02
N ARG A 1124 3.70 -26.51 -54.86
CA ARG A 1124 2.54 -27.41 -54.63
C ARG A 1124 1.29 -26.85 -53.96
#